data_AF-A0A4R5HEP9-F1
#
_entry.id   AF-A0A4R5HEP9-F1
#
_cell.length_a   1.000
_cell.length_b   1.000
_cell.length_c   1.000
_cell.angle_alpha   90.00
_cell.angle_beta   90.00
_cell.angle_gamma   90.00
#
_symmetry.space_group_name_H-M   'P 1'
#
loop_
_entity.id
_entity.type
_entity.pdbx_description
1 polymer ?
#
loop_
_entity_poly.entity_id
_entity_poly.type
_entity_poly.pdbx_seq_one_letter_code
_entity_poly.pdbx_strand_id
1 'polypeptide(L)'
;MTEPGLSFQLGQWQLGLPDFPVVLVFATYTLLLVCTVCTSYLSIQRLKGRPWRRRLVSLGNISAMLLIAVLMLDIQQEKQQRSELYLLTPGFTTVERNSFSENDTVLALVTKMNAQEELTLPNNAKRITNLYPISSALESNPSVNILGNGLAEKQWQELRLISQQDFGVKFFPSELGSGLIDVTWQKSNVIGQRVKVSGSFQSRSDGLYELSIIEPSGAVLDTTVVKPNERFVLDFVPKASGFWRYNLRVESSDVVLYEEPVSVYVETPEALNTLIKQSAPSFETRHVQNWLSEYGNQITVVTQISREKHLVQHINRQSETDINAPSLSDEVLKAGELTAELLQKTDLLLMDGRAFVQMPKEQKQLVEESVNQGLGVLLILDETLFNFLQTEDTSLSHLLRFDVTEFDSELAQSSYQSLINWGGNAVDFPIPTSPYHLHSETADALAYDNREHPVVLNQKLGKGHIALSTISHSYQWKTAGAELSYGQFWQMLVSQVARRSDKNRWLEQPRNQSYSVGVNYRLCAKVDNEGNTANYLTPTGTQIDFAMTVANIDKSWYCGYFQPTKAGWYQFRLSEKSELQDSIYLYVNSDRDWMMANAKLNHDATLSRVKTSEKSENTPSYKPFNKLPIGLLLIACLAGLWIERRNWMR
;
A
#
# COMPACT_ATOMS: atom_id res chain seq x y z
N MET A 1 36.55 26.49 17.71
CA MET A 1 36.97 26.37 16.30
C MET A 1 38.45 26.71 16.26
N THR A 2 39.31 25.72 16.43
CA THR A 2 40.75 25.84 16.17
C THR A 2 40.94 25.95 14.66
N GLU A 3 41.72 26.93 14.20
CA GLU A 3 42.05 27.11 12.79
C GLU A 3 42.56 25.78 12.20
N PRO A 4 42.25 25.46 10.92
CA PRO A 4 42.80 24.27 10.28
C PRO A 4 44.32 24.38 10.27
N GLY A 5 44.98 23.49 11.03
CA GLY A 5 46.43 23.40 11.03
C GLY A 5 46.93 23.19 9.61
N LEU A 6 47.97 23.94 9.22
CA LEU A 6 48.66 23.75 7.94
C LEU A 6 49.06 22.28 7.80
N SER A 7 48.41 21.56 6.89
CA SER A 7 48.74 20.18 6.57
C SER A 7 49.06 20.06 5.08
N PHE A 8 50.11 19.30 4.78
CA PHE A 8 50.59 19.06 3.42
C PHE A 8 50.38 17.58 3.09
N GLN A 9 49.73 17.30 1.96
CA GLN A 9 49.59 15.94 1.44
C GLN A 9 50.75 15.60 0.50
N LEU A 10 51.33 14.42 0.70
CA LEU A 10 52.41 13.86 -0.12
C LEU A 10 52.07 12.40 -0.46
N GLY A 11 51.30 12.18 -1.52
CA GLY A 11 50.79 10.85 -1.87
C GLY A 11 49.86 10.30 -0.78
N GLN A 12 50.13 9.09 -0.28
CA GLN A 12 49.36 8.43 0.80
C GLN A 12 49.63 9.00 2.20
N TRP A 13 50.43 10.07 2.31
CA TRP A 13 50.87 10.64 3.58
C TRP A 13 50.31 12.04 3.77
N GLN A 14 49.78 12.32 4.96
CA GLN A 14 49.42 13.66 5.41
C GLN A 14 50.39 14.09 6.51
N LEU A 15 51.05 15.22 6.28
CA LEU A 15 52.01 15.83 7.22
C LEU A 15 51.34 17.05 7.85
N GLY A 16 50.99 16.96 9.12
CA GLY A 16 50.44 18.06 9.92
C GLY A 16 51.47 18.66 10.86
N LEU A 17 51.31 19.94 11.19
CA LEU A 17 51.90 20.49 12.40
C LEU A 17 51.19 19.89 13.62
N PRO A 18 51.91 19.62 14.73
CA PRO A 18 51.28 19.11 15.94
C PRO A 18 50.28 20.13 16.51
N ASP A 19 49.29 19.65 17.29
CA ASP A 19 48.21 20.43 17.91
C ASP A 19 48.68 21.40 19.03
N PHE A 20 49.72 22.19 18.73
CA PHE A 20 50.25 23.25 19.58
C PHE A 20 50.09 24.61 18.88
N PRO A 21 50.08 25.72 19.64
CA PRO A 21 50.11 27.06 19.07
C PRO A 21 51.22 27.18 18.02
N VAL A 22 50.87 27.60 16.81
CA VAL A 22 51.79 27.71 15.65
C VAL A 22 53.07 28.48 16.01
N VAL A 23 52.97 29.50 16.88
CA VAL A 23 54.09 30.28 17.41
C VAL A 23 55.10 29.41 18.18
N LEU A 24 54.64 28.47 19.00
CA LEU A 24 55.53 27.55 19.75
C LEU A 24 56.19 26.54 18.82
N VAL A 25 55.50 26.10 17.77
CA VAL A 25 56.06 25.21 16.76
C VAL A 25 57.20 25.92 16.00
N PHE A 26 56.98 27.14 15.51
CA PHE A 26 58.06 27.92 14.88
C PHE A 26 59.20 28.26 15.85
N ALA A 27 58.90 28.55 17.12
CA ALA A 27 59.92 28.81 18.15
C ALA A 27 60.81 27.58 18.42
N THR A 28 60.23 26.37 18.43
CA THR A 28 60.99 25.13 18.63
C THR A 28 61.84 24.77 17.42
N TYR A 29 61.32 24.92 16.19
CA TYR A 29 62.11 24.72 14.97
C TYR A 29 63.25 25.74 14.82
N THR A 30 63.02 27.00 15.18
CA THR A 30 64.08 28.03 15.18
C THR A 30 65.15 27.75 16.24
N LEU A 31 64.75 27.31 17.44
CA LEU A 31 65.69 26.85 18.47
C LEU A 31 66.54 25.66 17.98
N LEU A 32 65.92 24.66 17.36
CA LEU A 32 66.63 23.50 16.78
C LEU A 32 67.64 23.93 15.71
N LEU A 33 67.29 24.89 14.85
CA LEU A 33 68.19 25.44 13.84
C LEU A 33 69.38 26.16 14.50
N VAL A 34 69.13 27.01 15.50
CA VAL A 34 70.19 27.71 16.26
C VAL A 34 71.11 26.70 16.96
N CYS A 35 70.56 25.67 17.60
CA CYS A 35 71.34 24.59 18.22
C CYS A 35 72.19 23.83 17.18
N THR A 36 71.67 23.59 15.98
CA THR A 36 72.40 22.91 14.89
C THR A 36 73.58 23.77 14.41
N VAL A 37 73.36 25.07 14.23
CA VAL A 37 74.41 26.02 13.82
C VAL A 37 75.48 26.14 14.91
N CYS A 38 75.09 26.31 16.16
CA CYS A 38 76.02 26.41 17.30
C CYS A 38 76.84 25.13 17.48
N THR A 39 76.21 23.96 17.48
CA THR A 39 76.92 22.67 17.63
C THR A 39 77.83 22.37 16.45
N SER A 40 77.41 22.73 15.22
CA SER A 40 78.25 22.63 14.03
C SER A 40 79.44 23.58 14.11
N TYR A 41 79.24 24.84 14.51
CA TYR A 41 80.31 25.83 14.69
C TYR A 41 81.33 25.38 15.75
N LEU A 42 80.86 24.92 16.91
CA LEU A 42 81.71 24.37 17.96
C LEU A 42 82.46 23.13 17.49
N SER A 43 81.84 22.26 16.68
CA SER A 43 82.51 21.10 16.09
C SER A 43 83.62 21.51 15.10
N ILE A 44 83.39 22.58 14.32
CA ILE A 44 84.37 23.14 13.37
C ILE A 44 85.55 23.74 14.13
N GLN A 45 85.31 24.48 15.21
CA GLN A 45 86.37 25.05 16.05
C GLN A 45 87.20 23.95 16.74
N ARG A 46 86.55 22.92 17.28
CA ARG A 46 87.21 21.81 17.98
C ARG A 46 88.08 20.94 17.06
N LEU A 47 87.69 20.77 15.79
CA LEU A 47 88.28 19.80 14.87
C LEU A 47 89.04 20.45 13.69
N LYS A 48 89.56 21.67 13.86
CA LYS A 48 90.24 22.47 12.81
C LYS A 48 91.36 21.71 12.06
N GLY A 49 92.04 20.75 12.70
CA GLY A 49 93.13 19.96 12.10
C GLY A 49 92.76 18.58 11.55
N ARG A 50 91.50 18.13 11.60
CA ARG A 50 91.08 16.78 11.15
C ARG A 50 89.83 16.84 10.26
N PRO A 51 89.98 17.03 8.93
CA PRO A 51 88.86 17.37 8.05
C PRO A 51 87.83 16.24 7.89
N TRP A 52 88.26 14.98 7.89
CA TRP A 52 87.35 13.82 7.81
C TRP A 52 86.44 13.71 9.04
N ARG A 53 87.03 13.87 10.23
CA ARG A 53 86.33 13.79 11.51
C ARG A 53 85.32 14.92 11.67
N ARG A 54 85.67 16.12 11.21
CA ARG A 54 84.76 17.27 11.16
C ARG A 54 83.51 16.97 10.33
N ARG A 55 83.68 16.41 9.13
CA ARG A 55 82.54 16.05 8.26
C ARG A 55 81.61 15.04 8.93
N LEU A 56 82.17 14.01 9.56
CA LEU A 56 81.39 12.96 10.21
C LEU A 56 80.56 13.50 11.40
N VAL A 57 81.16 14.31 12.26
CA VAL A 57 80.45 14.90 13.42
C VAL A 57 79.40 15.92 12.98
N SER A 58 79.71 16.78 12.00
CA SER A 58 78.72 17.73 11.47
C SER A 58 77.55 17.01 10.80
N LEU A 59 77.81 15.95 10.03
CA LEU A 59 76.76 15.13 9.41
C LEU A 59 75.90 14.41 10.46
N GLY A 60 76.52 13.89 11.53
CA GLY A 60 75.81 13.27 12.65
C GLY A 60 74.90 14.24 13.40
N ASN A 61 75.37 15.46 13.67
CA ASN A 61 74.57 16.51 14.31
C ASN A 61 73.40 16.94 13.44
N ILE A 62 73.62 17.18 12.14
CA ILE A 62 72.56 17.55 11.19
C ILE A 62 71.53 16.42 11.07
N SER A 63 71.97 15.17 10.98
CA SER A 63 71.08 14.01 10.88
C SER A 63 70.23 13.83 12.14
N ALA A 64 70.83 13.96 13.34
CA ALA A 64 70.09 13.89 14.60
C ALA A 64 69.03 15.00 14.71
N MET A 65 69.36 16.22 14.28
CA MET A 65 68.43 17.36 14.32
C MET A 65 67.28 17.20 13.31
N LEU A 66 67.57 16.68 12.12
CA LEU A 66 66.56 16.37 11.10
C LEU A 66 65.61 15.27 11.58
N LEU A 67 66.12 14.24 12.27
CA LEU A 67 65.28 13.19 12.86
C LEU A 67 64.39 13.71 13.99
N ILE A 68 64.89 14.62 14.83
CA ILE A 68 64.08 15.30 15.87
C ILE A 68 62.97 16.13 15.21
N ALA A 69 63.30 16.89 14.15
CA ALA A 69 62.32 17.65 13.37
C ALA A 69 61.23 16.75 12.78
N VAL A 70 61.59 15.60 12.18
CA VAL A 70 60.63 14.64 11.62
C VAL A 70 59.76 13.98 12.71
N LEU A 71 60.31 13.70 13.89
CA LEU A 71 59.54 13.14 15.02
C LEU A 71 58.46 14.11 15.54
N MET A 72 58.71 15.42 15.41
CA MET A 72 57.76 16.47 15.82
C MET A 72 56.61 16.68 14.83
N LEU A 73 56.72 16.23 13.58
CA LEU A 73 55.62 16.31 12.61
C LEU A 73 54.54 15.28 12.92
N ASP A 74 53.26 15.63 12.78
CA ASP A 74 52.19 14.64 12.82
C ASP A 74 52.11 13.95 11.46
N ILE A 75 52.63 12.72 11.39
CA ILE A 75 52.68 11.93 10.15
C ILE A 75 51.51 10.96 10.21
N GLN A 76 50.54 11.17 9.34
CA GLN A 76 49.39 10.28 9.20
C GLN A 76 49.44 9.57 7.84
N GLN A 77 49.07 8.29 7.84
CA GLN A 77 49.02 7.46 6.64
C GLN A 77 47.55 7.17 6.29
N GLU A 78 47.20 7.30 5.01
CA GLU A 78 45.88 6.93 4.50
C GLU A 78 45.63 5.43 4.73
N LYS A 79 44.51 5.08 5.37
CA LYS A 79 44.14 3.68 5.59
C LYS A 79 43.73 3.06 4.25
N GLN A 80 44.60 2.23 3.69
CA GLN A 80 44.32 1.53 2.44
C GLN A 80 43.15 0.53 2.63
N GLN A 81 42.08 0.79 1.89
CA GLN A 81 40.85 0.00 1.68
C GLN A 81 40.00 -0.29 2.92
N ARG A 82 38.86 0.42 3.06
CA ARG A 82 37.78 0.04 3.99
C ARG A 82 37.21 -1.31 3.55
N SER A 83 36.96 -2.20 4.51
CA SER A 83 36.02 -3.30 4.32
C SER A 83 34.68 -2.71 3.92
N GLU A 84 34.05 -3.20 2.86
CA GLU A 84 32.68 -2.79 2.53
C GLU A 84 31.67 -3.81 3.08
N LEU A 85 30.46 -3.33 3.40
CA LEU A 85 29.34 -4.17 3.82
C LEU A 85 28.45 -4.45 2.62
N TYR A 86 28.32 -5.73 2.27
CA TYR A 86 27.47 -6.20 1.18
C TYR A 86 26.28 -7.00 1.73
N LEU A 87 25.08 -6.67 1.26
CA LEU A 87 23.85 -7.40 1.54
C LEU A 87 23.33 -8.02 0.24
N LEU A 88 23.41 -9.34 0.16
CA LEU A 88 22.87 -10.11 -0.97
C LEU A 88 21.39 -10.40 -0.70
N THR A 89 20.54 -10.02 -1.66
CA THR A 89 19.09 -10.23 -1.65
C THR A 89 18.70 -11.21 -2.77
N PRO A 90 17.46 -11.76 -2.79
CA PRO A 90 17.01 -12.63 -3.88
C PRO A 90 17.26 -12.03 -5.27
N GLY A 91 17.51 -12.85 -6.30
CA GLY A 91 17.84 -12.37 -7.65
C GLY A 91 19.29 -11.93 -7.85
N PHE A 92 20.15 -12.11 -6.86
CA PHE A 92 21.60 -11.92 -6.99
C PHE A 92 22.21 -12.90 -8.01
N THR A 93 23.01 -12.40 -8.94
CA THR A 93 23.68 -13.23 -9.96
C THR A 93 25.19 -13.31 -9.74
N THR A 94 25.80 -14.40 -10.16
CA THR A 94 27.22 -14.71 -9.92
C THR A 94 28.20 -13.82 -10.67
N VAL A 95 27.74 -12.96 -11.58
CA VAL A 95 28.61 -12.06 -12.37
C VAL A 95 29.25 -10.98 -11.48
N GLU A 96 28.66 -10.70 -10.32
CA GLU A 96 29.18 -9.74 -9.32
C GLU A 96 30.21 -10.36 -8.36
N ARG A 97 30.54 -11.65 -8.51
CA ARG A 97 31.42 -12.43 -7.60
C ARG A 97 32.88 -11.95 -7.55
N ASN A 98 33.37 -11.30 -8.60
CA ASN A 98 34.79 -10.92 -8.70
C ASN A 98 35.13 -9.59 -8.01
N SER A 99 34.17 -8.96 -7.33
CA SER A 99 34.34 -7.64 -6.69
C SER A 99 34.56 -7.71 -5.18
N PHE A 100 34.40 -8.88 -4.55
CA PHE A 100 34.51 -9.02 -3.09
C PHE A 100 35.96 -9.27 -2.67
N SER A 101 36.47 -8.42 -1.77
CA SER A 101 37.72 -8.65 -1.07
C SER A 101 37.52 -9.66 0.07
N GLU A 102 38.58 -10.38 0.46
CA GLU A 102 38.54 -11.28 1.63
C GLU A 102 38.16 -10.55 2.92
N ASN A 103 38.41 -9.24 2.98
CA ASN A 103 38.12 -8.40 4.14
C ASN A 103 36.70 -7.81 4.15
N ASP A 104 35.89 -8.03 3.11
CA ASP A 104 34.53 -7.50 3.02
C ASP A 104 33.56 -8.31 3.88
N THR A 105 32.61 -7.60 4.51
CA THR A 105 31.54 -8.24 5.27
C THR A 105 30.39 -8.53 4.32
N VAL A 106 30.23 -9.80 3.93
CA VAL A 106 29.17 -10.23 3.02
C VAL A 106 28.07 -10.95 3.80
N LEU A 107 26.87 -10.39 3.82
CA LEU A 107 25.69 -10.97 4.45
C LEU A 107 24.69 -11.36 3.37
N ALA A 108 24.20 -12.61 3.39
CA ALA A 108 23.21 -13.09 2.45
C ALA A 108 21.86 -13.27 3.13
N LEU A 109 20.87 -12.47 2.75
CA LEU A 109 19.51 -12.58 3.26
C LEU A 109 18.83 -13.79 2.63
N VAL A 110 18.80 -14.88 3.38
CA VAL A 110 18.16 -16.13 2.98
C VAL A 110 16.71 -16.10 3.44
N THR A 111 15.81 -15.84 2.51
CA THR A 111 14.39 -16.12 2.66
C THR A 111 14.13 -17.61 2.38
N LYS A 112 12.98 -18.15 2.79
CA LYS A 112 12.60 -19.55 2.46
C LYS A 112 12.63 -19.81 0.94
N MET A 113 12.41 -18.79 0.10
CA MET A 113 12.62 -18.82 -1.36
C MET A 113 14.04 -19.24 -1.76
N ASN A 114 15.06 -18.70 -1.09
CA ASN A 114 16.48 -18.89 -1.42
C ASN A 114 17.07 -20.20 -0.86
N ALA A 115 16.28 -21.03 -0.16
CA ALA A 115 16.77 -22.27 0.43
C ALA A 115 16.84 -23.44 -0.57
N GLN A 116 16.09 -23.37 -1.68
CA GLN A 116 16.05 -24.42 -2.71
C GLN A 116 16.82 -24.06 -3.99
N GLU A 117 16.93 -22.78 -4.35
CA GLU A 117 17.97 -22.36 -5.28
C GLU A 117 19.30 -22.44 -4.52
N GLU A 118 20.20 -23.34 -4.93
CA GLU A 118 21.59 -23.30 -4.47
C GLU A 118 22.22 -21.99 -4.93
N LEU A 119 21.94 -20.89 -4.21
CA LEU A 119 22.71 -19.67 -4.32
C LEU A 119 24.15 -20.09 -4.04
N THR A 120 24.98 -20.05 -5.08
CA THR A 120 26.42 -20.25 -4.98
C THR A 120 27.03 -19.01 -4.35
N LEU A 121 26.82 -18.92 -3.03
CA LEU A 121 27.31 -17.86 -2.18
C LEU A 121 28.85 -17.85 -2.21
N PRO A 122 29.48 -16.67 -2.16
CA PRO A 122 30.93 -16.60 -2.02
C PRO A 122 31.35 -17.18 -0.66
N ASN A 123 32.59 -17.69 -0.58
CA ASN A 123 33.07 -18.43 0.59
C ASN A 123 33.05 -17.62 1.90
N ASN A 124 33.10 -16.29 1.82
CA ASN A 124 33.04 -15.36 2.95
C ASN A 124 31.62 -14.87 3.28
N ALA A 125 30.58 -15.31 2.55
CA ALA A 125 29.20 -14.87 2.83
C ALA A 125 28.59 -15.59 4.03
N LYS A 126 28.09 -14.82 4.99
CA LYS A 126 27.31 -15.31 6.13
C LYS A 126 25.82 -15.27 5.79
N ARG A 127 25.15 -16.43 5.87
CA ARG A 127 23.69 -16.52 5.73
C ARG A 127 23.00 -15.88 6.94
N ILE A 128 22.03 -15.00 6.68
CA ILE A 128 21.18 -14.37 7.69
C ILE A 128 19.71 -14.58 7.33
N THR A 129 18.85 -14.76 8.33
CA THR A 129 17.39 -14.95 8.17
C THR A 129 16.57 -13.76 8.62
N ASN A 130 17.21 -12.78 9.26
CA ASN A 130 16.64 -11.50 9.68
C ASN A 130 17.69 -10.39 9.55
N LEU A 131 17.28 -9.13 9.68
CA LEU A 131 18.13 -7.97 9.45
C LEU A 131 18.95 -7.54 10.67
N TYR A 132 18.72 -8.17 11.83
CA TYR A 132 19.41 -7.82 13.08
C TYR A 132 20.95 -7.86 12.99
N PRO A 133 21.60 -8.86 12.35
CA PRO A 133 23.06 -8.88 12.21
C PRO A 133 23.64 -7.67 11.46
N ILE A 134 22.82 -6.98 10.65
CA ILE A 134 23.25 -5.85 9.84
C ILE A 134 23.56 -4.63 10.71
N SER A 135 22.86 -4.42 11.83
CA SER A 135 23.10 -3.26 12.71
C SER A 135 24.53 -3.24 13.23
N SER A 136 25.02 -4.37 13.72
CA SER A 136 26.42 -4.53 14.19
C SER A 136 27.45 -4.30 13.08
N ALA A 137 27.11 -4.66 11.84
CA ALA A 137 27.99 -4.45 10.69
C ALA A 137 27.98 -2.98 10.22
N LEU A 138 26.87 -2.27 10.41
CA LEU A 138 26.72 -0.84 10.10
C LEU A 138 27.48 0.06 11.08
N GLU A 139 27.66 -0.35 12.34
CA GLU A 139 28.52 0.37 13.30
C GLU A 139 29.97 0.48 12.80
N SER A 140 30.46 -0.55 12.10
CA SER A 140 31.81 -0.56 11.53
C SER A 140 31.87 0.04 10.12
N ASN A 141 30.76 0.04 9.40
CA ASN A 141 30.66 0.47 8.00
C ASN A 141 29.43 1.37 7.81
N PRO A 142 29.58 2.70 7.71
CA PRO A 142 28.46 3.63 7.62
C PRO A 142 27.74 3.60 6.26
N SER A 143 27.99 2.59 5.42
CA SER A 143 27.32 2.38 4.14
C SER A 143 27.12 0.89 3.86
N VAL A 144 25.97 0.53 3.29
CA VAL A 144 25.64 -0.82 2.82
C VAL A 144 25.46 -0.84 1.31
N ASN A 145 26.12 -1.80 0.65
CA ASN A 145 25.92 -2.15 -0.74
C ASN A 145 24.88 -3.27 -0.82
N ILE A 146 23.75 -3.03 -1.47
CA ILE A 146 22.67 -4.01 -1.63
C ILE A 146 22.71 -4.55 -3.06
N LEU A 147 22.72 -5.87 -3.22
CA LEU A 147 22.80 -6.55 -4.51
C LEU A 147 21.60 -7.49 -4.65
N GLY A 148 20.99 -7.53 -5.83
CA GLY A 148 19.81 -8.33 -6.11
C GLY A 148 18.52 -7.48 -6.18
N ASN A 149 17.40 -8.06 -5.75
CA ASN A 149 16.09 -7.42 -5.79
C ASN A 149 15.90 -6.29 -4.77
N GLY A 150 16.83 -6.13 -3.82
CA GLY A 150 16.70 -5.15 -2.74
C GLY A 150 15.78 -5.61 -1.61
N LEU A 151 15.38 -4.65 -0.78
CA LEU A 151 14.57 -4.87 0.42
C LEU A 151 13.17 -4.27 0.27
N ALA A 152 12.19 -4.93 0.87
CA ALA A 152 10.84 -4.43 0.97
C ALA A 152 10.78 -3.17 1.87
N GLU A 153 9.76 -2.34 1.68
CA GLU A 153 9.56 -1.11 2.49
C GLU A 153 9.58 -1.38 4.01
N LYS A 154 9.00 -2.49 4.46
CA LYS A 154 9.01 -2.86 5.88
C LYS A 154 10.38 -3.27 6.39
N GLN A 155 11.17 -3.94 5.56
CA GLN A 155 12.56 -4.28 5.88
C GLN A 155 13.41 -3.01 6.03
N TRP A 156 13.13 -1.98 5.23
CA TRP A 156 13.72 -0.65 5.41
C TRP A 156 13.31 0.02 6.72
N GLN A 157 12.04 -0.07 7.10
CA GLN A 157 11.55 0.43 8.39
C GLN A 157 12.20 -0.30 9.56
N GLU A 158 12.31 -1.63 9.50
CA GLU A 158 13.03 -2.44 10.48
C GLU A 158 14.48 -2.01 10.61
N LEU A 159 15.20 -1.89 9.48
CA LEU A 159 16.59 -1.43 9.44
C LEU A 159 16.78 -0.07 10.09
N ARG A 160 15.88 0.89 9.83
CA ARG A 160 15.91 2.22 10.44
C ARG A 160 15.73 2.17 11.96
N LEU A 161 14.86 1.28 12.44
CA LEU A 161 14.62 1.13 13.88
C LEU A 161 15.80 0.47 14.59
N ILE A 162 16.46 -0.51 13.96
CA ILE A 162 17.60 -1.23 14.57
C ILE A 162 18.94 -0.50 14.41
N SER A 163 19.13 0.32 13.37
CA SER A 163 20.41 1.02 13.15
C SER A 163 20.60 2.23 14.07
N GLN A 164 19.50 2.88 14.48
CA GLN A 164 19.48 4.10 15.31
C GLN A 164 20.30 5.29 14.78
N GLN A 165 20.91 5.15 13.60
CA GLN A 165 21.75 6.13 12.90
C GLN A 165 21.47 6.06 11.40
N ASP A 166 21.72 7.17 10.71
CA ASP A 166 21.69 7.22 9.26
C ASP A 166 22.93 6.57 8.65
N PHE A 167 22.73 5.88 7.52
CA PHE A 167 23.78 5.19 6.79
C PHE A 167 23.59 5.34 5.28
N GLY A 168 24.70 5.29 4.55
CA GLY A 168 24.77 5.31 3.10
C GLY A 168 24.17 4.03 2.50
N VAL A 169 23.37 4.17 1.44
CA VAL A 169 22.84 3.02 0.70
C VAL A 169 23.29 3.11 -0.75
N LYS A 170 23.99 2.08 -1.22
CA LYS A 170 24.29 1.86 -2.64
C LYS A 170 23.52 0.62 -3.09
N PHE A 171 22.82 0.73 -4.21
CA PHE A 171 22.00 -0.36 -4.74
C PHE A 171 22.50 -0.78 -6.12
N PHE A 172 22.76 -2.08 -6.27
CA PHE A 172 23.09 -2.76 -7.50
C PHE A 172 21.91 -3.69 -7.82
N PRO A 173 20.87 -3.16 -8.51
CA PRO A 173 19.66 -3.92 -8.79
C PRO A 173 19.96 -5.13 -9.66
N SER A 174 19.30 -6.25 -9.37
CA SER A 174 19.26 -7.37 -10.29
C SER A 174 18.58 -6.96 -11.59
N GLU A 175 18.79 -7.80 -12.58
CA GLU A 175 18.19 -7.64 -13.87
C GLU A 175 16.78 -8.26 -13.84
N LEU A 176 15.72 -7.43 -13.74
CA LEU A 176 14.33 -7.92 -13.74
C LEU A 176 14.06 -8.71 -15.03
N GLY A 177 13.61 -9.95 -14.88
CA GLY A 177 13.16 -10.81 -15.97
C GLY A 177 11.81 -10.38 -16.55
N SER A 178 11.25 -11.21 -17.42
CA SER A 178 9.88 -11.02 -17.92
C SER A 178 8.86 -11.49 -16.88
N GLY A 179 7.70 -10.84 -16.81
CA GLY A 179 6.62 -11.21 -15.91
C GLY A 179 5.63 -10.08 -15.61
N LEU A 180 4.68 -10.40 -14.73
CA LEU A 180 3.61 -9.49 -14.33
C LEU A 180 4.05 -8.59 -13.16
N ILE A 181 3.82 -7.29 -13.28
CA ILE A 181 4.16 -6.28 -12.28
C ILE A 181 3.00 -5.30 -12.06
N ASP A 182 3.05 -4.57 -10.94
CA ASP A 182 2.06 -3.54 -10.57
C ASP A 182 0.59 -4.04 -10.62
N VAL A 183 0.37 -5.29 -10.23
CA VAL A 183 -0.93 -5.96 -10.37
C VAL A 183 -1.89 -5.56 -9.25
N THR A 184 -3.14 -5.28 -9.61
CA THR A 184 -4.19 -4.81 -8.71
C THR A 184 -5.51 -5.53 -8.98
N TRP A 185 -6.17 -5.99 -7.93
CA TRP A 185 -7.53 -6.54 -7.97
C TRP A 185 -8.20 -6.47 -6.59
N GLN A 186 -9.54 -6.45 -6.56
CA GLN A 186 -10.33 -6.48 -5.32
C GLN A 186 -10.25 -7.86 -4.66
N LYS A 187 -10.02 -7.91 -3.34
CA LYS A 187 -9.85 -9.18 -2.60
C LYS A 187 -11.18 -9.78 -2.17
N SER A 188 -12.19 -8.93 -1.96
CA SER A 188 -13.57 -9.36 -1.78
C SER A 188 -14.50 -8.61 -2.71
N ASN A 189 -15.50 -9.31 -3.23
CA ASN A 189 -16.54 -8.80 -4.12
C ASN A 189 -17.86 -9.48 -3.76
N VAL A 190 -19.00 -8.81 -3.98
CA VAL A 190 -20.31 -9.45 -3.84
C VAL A 190 -20.60 -10.28 -5.10
N ILE A 191 -21.30 -11.41 -4.96
CA ILE A 191 -21.76 -12.20 -6.12
C ILE A 191 -22.46 -11.31 -7.17
N GLY A 192 -22.17 -11.54 -8.45
CA GLY A 192 -22.67 -10.73 -9.57
C GLY A 192 -21.85 -9.48 -9.90
N GLN A 193 -20.99 -9.01 -8.99
CA GLN A 193 -20.08 -7.89 -9.27
C GLN A 193 -18.92 -8.31 -10.16
N ARG A 194 -18.57 -7.43 -11.09
CA ARG A 194 -17.40 -7.58 -11.95
C ARG A 194 -16.12 -7.41 -11.13
N VAL A 195 -15.19 -8.36 -11.27
CA VAL A 195 -13.82 -8.26 -10.78
C VAL A 195 -12.98 -7.70 -11.91
N LYS A 196 -12.25 -6.62 -11.64
CA LYS A 196 -11.25 -6.06 -12.55
C LYS A 196 -9.85 -6.41 -12.06
N VAL A 197 -9.08 -7.04 -12.94
CA VAL A 197 -7.66 -7.35 -12.75
C VAL A 197 -6.86 -6.49 -13.70
N SER A 198 -5.95 -5.69 -13.19
CA SER A 198 -5.11 -4.81 -14.01
C SER A 198 -3.67 -4.84 -13.54
N GLY A 199 -2.74 -4.55 -14.44
CA GLY A 199 -1.31 -4.48 -14.14
C GLY A 199 -0.51 -4.10 -15.38
N SER A 200 0.79 -4.36 -15.34
CA SER A 200 1.67 -4.22 -16.51
C SER A 200 2.42 -5.52 -16.76
N PHE A 201 2.63 -5.86 -18.02
CA PHE A 201 3.48 -6.99 -18.39
C PHE A 201 4.85 -6.46 -18.81
N GLN A 202 5.88 -6.79 -18.03
CA GLN A 202 7.26 -6.42 -18.35
C GLN A 202 7.92 -7.57 -19.11
N SER A 203 8.59 -7.29 -20.23
CA SER A 203 9.41 -8.28 -20.93
C SER A 203 10.59 -7.62 -21.64
N ARG A 204 11.62 -8.42 -21.91
CA ARG A 204 12.82 -8.01 -22.67
C ARG A 204 12.77 -8.42 -24.12
N SER A 205 12.07 -9.51 -24.40
CA SER A 205 11.85 -9.97 -25.76
C SER A 205 10.70 -9.18 -26.35
N ASP A 206 10.98 -8.55 -27.48
CA ASP A 206 9.91 -8.02 -28.34
C ASP A 206 9.01 -9.19 -28.78
N GLY A 207 7.70 -8.94 -28.77
CA GLY A 207 6.71 -9.96 -29.06
C GLY A 207 5.31 -9.51 -28.65
N LEU A 208 4.32 -10.29 -29.06
CA LEU A 208 2.97 -10.20 -28.54
C LEU A 208 2.78 -11.30 -27.51
N TYR A 209 2.09 -10.94 -26.42
CA TYR A 209 1.80 -11.83 -25.31
C TYR A 209 0.31 -11.81 -25.06
N GLU A 210 -0.28 -13.00 -24.99
CA GLU A 210 -1.69 -13.17 -24.69
C GLU A 210 -1.85 -13.38 -23.18
N LEU A 211 -2.67 -12.54 -22.56
CA LEU A 211 -2.99 -12.62 -21.15
C LEU A 211 -4.42 -13.10 -21.02
N SER A 212 -4.62 -14.17 -20.28
CA SER A 212 -5.93 -14.80 -20.08
C SER A 212 -6.20 -15.00 -18.60
N ILE A 213 -7.38 -14.63 -18.14
CA ILE A 213 -7.85 -14.94 -16.79
C ILE A 213 -8.70 -16.22 -16.84
N ILE A 214 -8.29 -17.22 -16.07
CA ILE A 214 -8.82 -18.59 -16.18
C ILE A 214 -9.48 -18.98 -14.85
N GLU A 215 -10.69 -19.53 -14.94
CA GLU A 215 -11.42 -20.03 -13.76
C GLU A 215 -10.91 -21.41 -13.32
N PRO A 216 -11.17 -21.85 -12.08
CA PRO A 216 -10.68 -23.15 -11.58
C PRO A 216 -11.09 -24.38 -12.41
N SER A 217 -12.16 -24.27 -13.21
CA SER A 217 -12.61 -25.32 -14.15
C SER A 217 -11.70 -25.46 -15.38
N GLY A 218 -10.84 -24.47 -15.64
CA GLY A 218 -10.01 -24.35 -16.83
C GLY A 218 -10.60 -23.47 -17.94
N ALA A 219 -11.82 -22.93 -17.79
CA ALA A 219 -12.39 -22.02 -18.78
C ALA A 219 -11.71 -20.65 -18.74
N VAL A 220 -11.42 -20.11 -19.93
CA VAL A 220 -10.95 -18.74 -20.11
C VAL A 220 -12.15 -17.79 -19.95
N LEU A 221 -12.05 -16.83 -19.03
CA LEU A 221 -13.11 -15.87 -18.75
C LEU A 221 -12.97 -14.59 -19.58
N ASP A 222 -11.74 -14.13 -19.76
CA ASP A 222 -11.40 -12.94 -20.55
C ASP A 222 -9.94 -13.00 -20.99
N THR A 223 -9.63 -12.32 -22.10
CA THR A 223 -8.33 -12.36 -22.76
C THR A 223 -7.97 -11.01 -23.36
N THR A 224 -6.68 -10.66 -23.31
CA THR A 224 -6.15 -9.46 -23.95
C THR A 224 -4.73 -9.70 -24.47
N VAL A 225 -4.33 -8.96 -25.50
CA VAL A 225 -2.99 -9.07 -26.08
C VAL A 225 -2.20 -7.81 -25.77
N VAL A 226 -0.98 -7.98 -25.25
CA VAL A 226 -0.11 -6.86 -24.88
C VAL A 226 1.30 -7.00 -25.45
N LYS A 227 1.97 -5.86 -25.60
CA LYS A 227 3.39 -5.74 -25.90
C LYS A 227 4.22 -5.65 -24.61
N PRO A 228 5.56 -5.76 -24.70
CA PRO A 228 6.43 -5.50 -23.56
C PRO A 228 6.19 -4.10 -22.97
N ASN A 229 6.09 -4.05 -21.64
CA ASN A 229 5.87 -2.84 -20.83
C ASN A 229 4.52 -2.16 -21.05
N GLU A 230 3.55 -2.87 -21.61
CA GLU A 230 2.18 -2.39 -21.78
C GLU A 230 1.30 -2.77 -20.59
N ARG A 231 0.28 -1.94 -20.32
CA ARG A 231 -0.72 -2.19 -19.28
C ARG A 231 -1.83 -3.08 -19.82
N PHE A 232 -2.35 -3.94 -18.96
CA PHE A 232 -3.50 -4.78 -19.26
C PHE A 232 -4.64 -4.51 -18.28
N VAL A 233 -5.86 -4.77 -18.75
CA VAL A 233 -7.07 -4.86 -17.94
C VAL A 233 -7.84 -6.07 -18.42
N LEU A 234 -8.20 -6.93 -17.49
CA LEU A 234 -9.07 -8.08 -17.69
C LEU A 234 -10.24 -7.99 -16.70
N ASP A 235 -11.41 -8.44 -17.11
CA ASP A 235 -12.57 -8.44 -16.25
C ASP A 235 -13.42 -9.70 -16.37
N PHE A 236 -14.04 -10.09 -15.26
CA PHE A 236 -14.92 -11.25 -15.22
C PHE A 236 -15.96 -11.12 -14.10
N VAL A 237 -17.01 -11.94 -14.16
CA VAL A 237 -18.04 -12.00 -13.12
C VAL A 237 -18.01 -13.38 -12.45
N PRO A 238 -17.75 -13.46 -11.13
CA PRO A 238 -17.84 -14.72 -10.40
C PRO A 238 -19.26 -15.30 -10.44
N LYS A 239 -19.37 -16.60 -10.73
CA LYS A 239 -20.66 -17.29 -10.91
C LYS A 239 -21.29 -17.78 -9.60
N ALA A 240 -20.51 -17.88 -8.52
CA ALA A 240 -20.98 -18.40 -7.24
C ALA A 240 -20.21 -17.76 -6.07
N SER A 241 -20.80 -17.77 -4.87
CA SER A 241 -20.16 -17.27 -3.66
C SER A 241 -19.11 -18.25 -3.12
N GLY A 242 -18.20 -17.74 -2.28
CA GLY A 242 -17.15 -18.52 -1.63
C GLY A 242 -15.74 -18.14 -2.05
N PHE A 243 -14.81 -19.09 -1.90
CA PHE A 243 -13.38 -18.86 -2.06
C PHE A 243 -12.91 -19.21 -3.47
N TRP A 244 -12.52 -18.21 -4.25
CA TRP A 244 -12.10 -18.44 -5.63
C TRP A 244 -10.63 -18.10 -5.83
N ARG A 245 -9.92 -19.00 -6.54
CA ARG A 245 -8.54 -18.81 -6.99
C ARG A 245 -8.51 -18.96 -8.50
N TYR A 246 -8.54 -17.82 -9.20
CA TYR A 246 -8.38 -17.74 -10.64
C TYR A 246 -6.88 -17.74 -10.99
N ASN A 247 -6.54 -18.04 -12.23
CA ASN A 247 -5.17 -17.99 -12.73
C ASN A 247 -5.06 -16.92 -13.82
N LEU A 248 -4.17 -15.95 -13.62
CA LEU A 248 -3.74 -15.04 -14.66
C LEU A 248 -2.58 -15.69 -15.41
N ARG A 249 -2.83 -16.08 -16.65
CA ARG A 249 -1.87 -16.77 -17.50
C ARG A 249 -1.31 -15.83 -18.56
N VAL A 250 -0.01 -15.93 -18.82
CA VAL A 250 0.66 -15.27 -19.93
C VAL A 250 1.18 -16.33 -20.90
N GLU A 251 0.78 -16.22 -22.15
CA GLU A 251 1.19 -17.11 -23.23
C GLU A 251 1.90 -16.32 -24.35
N SER A 252 2.84 -16.97 -25.03
CA SER A 252 3.44 -16.46 -26.27
C SER A 252 3.64 -17.62 -27.23
N SER A 253 3.09 -17.49 -28.45
CA SER A 253 3.14 -18.56 -29.47
C SER A 253 2.66 -19.92 -28.93
N ASP A 254 1.52 -19.92 -28.24
CA ASP A 254 0.90 -21.10 -27.60
C ASP A 254 1.73 -21.78 -26.48
N VAL A 255 2.77 -21.10 -25.98
CA VAL A 255 3.57 -21.57 -24.85
C VAL A 255 3.25 -20.75 -23.61
N VAL A 256 2.85 -21.42 -22.52
CA VAL A 256 2.64 -20.81 -21.21
C VAL A 256 3.98 -20.36 -20.62
N LEU A 257 4.13 -19.05 -20.41
CA LEU A 257 5.32 -18.46 -19.82
C LEU A 257 5.16 -18.27 -18.31
N TYR A 258 3.98 -17.79 -17.89
CA TYR A 258 3.69 -17.46 -16.50
C TYR A 258 2.25 -17.81 -16.16
N GLU A 259 2.02 -18.23 -14.91
CA GLU A 259 0.69 -18.46 -14.36
C GLU A 259 0.68 -18.01 -12.90
N GLU A 260 -0.11 -16.98 -12.60
CA GLU A 260 -0.11 -16.32 -11.28
C GLU A 260 -1.52 -16.34 -10.67
N PRO A 261 -1.67 -16.59 -9.36
CA PRO A 261 -2.99 -16.73 -8.75
C PRO A 261 -3.65 -15.39 -8.45
N VAL A 262 -4.88 -15.21 -8.92
CA VAL A 262 -5.77 -14.11 -8.57
C VAL A 262 -6.86 -14.65 -7.65
N SER A 263 -6.72 -14.37 -6.36
CA SER A 263 -7.66 -14.88 -5.35
C SER A 263 -8.69 -13.83 -4.96
N VAL A 264 -9.97 -14.22 -4.98
CA VAL A 264 -11.13 -13.36 -4.68
C VAL A 264 -12.09 -14.12 -3.78
N TYR A 265 -12.45 -13.51 -2.65
CA TYR A 265 -13.56 -13.98 -1.84
C TYR A 265 -14.86 -13.37 -2.36
N VAL A 266 -15.81 -14.22 -2.72
CA VAL A 266 -17.11 -13.79 -3.24
C VAL A 266 -18.13 -13.88 -2.13
N GLU A 267 -18.50 -12.72 -1.61
CA GLU A 267 -19.44 -12.55 -0.52
C GLU A 267 -20.85 -12.95 -0.94
N THR A 268 -21.56 -13.61 -0.02
CA THR A 268 -23.01 -13.71 -0.10
C THR A 268 -23.55 -12.44 0.59
N PRO A 269 -24.28 -11.56 -0.13
CA PRO A 269 -24.75 -10.31 0.46
C PRO A 269 -25.69 -10.59 1.65
N GLU A 270 -25.64 -9.74 2.68
CA GLU A 270 -26.62 -9.79 3.76
C GLU A 270 -28.03 -9.51 3.19
N ALA A 271 -29.02 -10.25 3.67
CA ALA A 271 -30.40 -10.05 3.25
C ALA A 271 -30.91 -8.70 3.79
N LEU A 272 -31.34 -7.83 2.88
CA LEU A 272 -31.90 -6.53 3.21
C LEU A 272 -33.39 -6.64 3.53
N ASN A 273 -33.84 -5.78 4.44
CA ASN A 273 -35.26 -5.53 4.67
C ASN A 273 -35.72 -4.38 3.78
N THR A 274 -36.43 -4.70 2.69
CA THR A 274 -36.91 -3.73 1.71
C THR A 274 -38.41 -3.48 1.89
N LEU A 275 -38.79 -2.21 1.96
CA LEU A 275 -40.17 -1.76 1.90
C LEU A 275 -40.44 -1.13 0.53
N ILE A 276 -41.40 -1.65 -0.21
CA ILE A 276 -41.87 -1.07 -1.48
C ILE A 276 -43.24 -0.45 -1.21
N LYS A 277 -43.36 0.87 -1.23
CA LYS A 277 -44.66 1.56 -1.12
C LYS A 277 -45.02 2.16 -2.47
N GLN A 278 -46.10 1.67 -3.07
CA GLN A 278 -46.48 2.01 -4.43
C GLN A 278 -47.96 2.39 -4.59
N SER A 279 -48.25 3.32 -5.50
CA SER A 279 -49.59 3.79 -5.83
C SER A 279 -50.33 2.83 -6.76
N ALA A 280 -49.60 2.04 -7.56
CA ALA A 280 -50.11 0.94 -8.36
C ALA A 280 -48.98 -0.07 -8.66
N PRO A 281 -49.30 -1.35 -8.93
CA PRO A 281 -48.29 -2.30 -9.40
C PRO A 281 -47.69 -1.86 -10.74
N SER A 282 -46.36 -1.96 -10.88
CA SER A 282 -45.66 -1.66 -12.12
C SER A 282 -44.81 -2.85 -12.57
N PHE A 283 -44.45 -2.89 -13.87
CA PHE A 283 -43.50 -3.88 -14.35
C PHE A 283 -42.15 -3.74 -13.64
N GLU A 284 -41.67 -2.52 -13.43
CA GLU A 284 -40.40 -2.25 -12.77
C GLU A 284 -40.39 -2.80 -11.33
N THR A 285 -41.34 -2.36 -10.50
CA THR A 285 -41.42 -2.79 -9.10
C THR A 285 -41.58 -4.31 -8.95
N ARG A 286 -42.32 -4.96 -9.87
CA ARG A 286 -42.43 -6.43 -9.90
C ARG A 286 -41.09 -7.11 -10.22
N HIS A 287 -40.32 -6.62 -11.18
CA HIS A 287 -39.03 -7.23 -11.52
C HIS A 287 -37.99 -6.97 -10.43
N VAL A 288 -38.01 -5.79 -9.79
CA VAL A 288 -37.14 -5.48 -8.64
C VAL A 288 -37.48 -6.38 -7.46
N GLN A 289 -38.77 -6.54 -7.16
CA GLN A 289 -39.25 -7.47 -6.14
C GLN A 289 -38.79 -8.91 -6.40
N ASN A 290 -38.94 -9.40 -7.63
CA ASN A 290 -38.49 -10.75 -7.99
C ASN A 290 -36.98 -10.91 -7.82
N TRP A 291 -36.20 -9.95 -8.32
CA TRP A 291 -34.74 -9.94 -8.21
C TRP A 291 -34.29 -9.91 -6.74
N LEU A 292 -34.81 -8.99 -5.93
CA LEU A 292 -34.53 -8.95 -4.49
C LEU A 292 -34.88 -10.29 -3.81
N SER A 293 -36.01 -10.88 -4.20
CA SER A 293 -36.47 -12.15 -3.64
C SER A 293 -35.54 -13.33 -3.99
N GLU A 294 -34.97 -13.35 -5.20
CA GLU A 294 -34.01 -14.38 -5.65
C GLU A 294 -32.72 -14.37 -4.81
N TYR A 295 -32.31 -13.20 -4.29
CA TYR A 295 -31.16 -13.05 -3.39
C TYR A 295 -31.52 -13.15 -1.90
N GLY A 296 -32.71 -13.64 -1.56
CA GLY A 296 -33.10 -13.90 -0.17
C GLY A 296 -33.44 -12.66 0.67
N ASN A 297 -33.58 -11.49 0.05
CA ASN A 297 -34.00 -10.27 0.75
C ASN A 297 -35.43 -10.40 1.26
N GLN A 298 -35.73 -9.78 2.40
CA GLN A 298 -37.08 -9.71 2.96
C GLN A 298 -37.77 -8.49 2.38
N ILE A 299 -38.98 -8.69 1.82
CA ILE A 299 -39.67 -7.61 1.11
C ILE A 299 -41.08 -7.47 1.68
N THR A 300 -41.44 -6.23 2.00
CA THR A 300 -42.82 -5.84 2.28
C THR A 300 -43.29 -4.90 1.19
N VAL A 301 -44.36 -5.26 0.48
CA VAL A 301 -44.95 -4.45 -0.59
C VAL A 301 -46.29 -3.91 -0.11
N VAL A 302 -46.44 -2.58 -0.13
CA VAL A 302 -47.65 -1.85 0.23
C VAL A 302 -48.18 -1.18 -1.03
N THR A 303 -49.26 -1.71 -1.59
CA THR A 303 -49.87 -1.22 -2.83
C THR A 303 -51.20 -0.54 -2.53
N GLN A 304 -51.39 0.69 -2.98
CA GLN A 304 -52.67 1.36 -2.85
C GLN A 304 -53.76 0.67 -3.70
N ILE A 305 -54.90 0.34 -3.10
CA ILE A 305 -56.07 -0.22 -3.81
C ILE A 305 -57.21 0.81 -3.88
N SER A 306 -57.33 1.66 -2.85
CA SER A 306 -58.24 2.80 -2.83
C SER A 306 -57.62 3.96 -2.03
N ARG A 307 -58.32 5.09 -1.91
CA ARG A 307 -57.82 6.27 -1.17
C ARG A 307 -57.35 5.96 0.25
N GLU A 308 -58.02 5.03 0.94
CA GLU A 308 -57.79 4.71 2.35
C GLU A 308 -57.43 3.22 2.58
N LYS A 309 -57.23 2.44 1.52
CA LYS A 309 -56.95 0.99 1.64
C LYS A 309 -55.76 0.57 0.81
N HIS A 310 -54.89 -0.22 1.43
CA HIS A 310 -53.70 -0.77 0.82
C HIS A 310 -53.65 -2.30 0.93
N LEU A 311 -53.09 -2.95 -0.09
CA LEU A 311 -52.70 -4.35 -0.09
C LEU A 311 -51.31 -4.46 0.49
N VAL A 312 -51.11 -5.35 1.45
CA VAL A 312 -49.79 -5.67 2.01
C VAL A 312 -49.40 -7.09 1.60
N GLN A 313 -48.20 -7.24 1.06
CA GLN A 313 -47.62 -8.54 0.69
C GLN A 313 -46.24 -8.67 1.33
N HIS A 314 -45.96 -9.82 1.94
CA HIS A 314 -44.65 -10.14 2.50
C HIS A 314 -44.01 -11.28 1.72
N ILE A 315 -42.72 -11.15 1.42
CA ILE A 315 -41.92 -12.11 0.65
C ILE A 315 -40.65 -12.40 1.43
N ASN A 316 -40.27 -13.66 1.51
CA ASN A 316 -39.11 -14.16 2.27
C ASN A 316 -39.08 -13.76 3.76
N ARG A 317 -40.18 -13.25 4.33
CA ARG A 317 -40.31 -12.98 5.76
C ARG A 317 -40.67 -14.28 6.47
N GLN A 318 -39.78 -14.79 7.32
CA GLN A 318 -40.12 -15.92 8.18
C GLN A 318 -41.15 -15.43 9.22
N SER A 319 -42.31 -16.08 9.26
CA SER A 319 -43.37 -15.74 10.21
C SER A 319 -42.91 -16.15 11.61
N GLU A 320 -42.53 -15.17 12.45
CA GLU A 320 -42.49 -15.38 13.90
C GLU A 320 -43.93 -15.68 14.34
N THR A 321 -44.20 -16.97 14.59
CA THR A 321 -45.35 -17.51 15.36
C THR A 321 -46.74 -16.90 15.07
N ASP A 322 -47.62 -17.75 14.52
CA ASP A 322 -49.03 -17.54 14.16
C ASP A 322 -49.33 -16.94 12.77
N ILE A 323 -49.58 -17.86 11.83
CA ILE A 323 -49.98 -17.66 10.43
C ILE A 323 -51.36 -16.96 10.28
N ASN A 324 -52.07 -16.72 11.39
CA ASN A 324 -53.47 -16.26 11.40
C ASN A 324 -53.72 -14.98 12.22
N ALA A 325 -52.70 -14.41 12.86
CA ALA A 325 -52.86 -13.13 13.57
C ALA A 325 -52.29 -12.00 12.69
N PRO A 326 -53.11 -11.01 12.26
CA PRO A 326 -52.54 -9.80 11.68
C PRO A 326 -51.67 -9.15 12.74
N SER A 327 -50.38 -9.00 12.45
CA SER A 327 -49.50 -8.20 13.28
C SER A 327 -50.04 -6.76 13.31
N LEU A 328 -49.93 -6.07 14.45
CA LEU A 328 -50.30 -4.66 14.58
C LEU A 328 -49.68 -3.78 13.47
N SER A 329 -48.50 -4.16 12.96
CA SER A 329 -47.87 -3.49 11.82
C SER A 329 -48.66 -3.62 10.51
N ASP A 330 -49.34 -4.73 10.27
CA ASP A 330 -50.06 -4.96 9.01
C ASP A 330 -51.36 -4.17 8.92
N GLU A 331 -52.03 -3.93 10.06
CA GLU A 331 -53.23 -3.08 10.10
C GLU A 331 -52.88 -1.62 9.81
N VAL A 332 -51.79 -1.12 10.40
CA VAL A 332 -51.27 0.23 10.14
C VAL A 332 -50.84 0.39 8.68
N LEU A 333 -50.15 -0.63 8.12
CA LEU A 333 -49.77 -0.62 6.71
C LEU A 333 -50.97 -0.70 5.76
N LYS A 334 -52.03 -1.43 6.11
CA LYS A 334 -53.29 -1.48 5.33
C LYS A 334 -54.01 -0.13 5.33
N ALA A 335 -53.90 0.65 6.41
CA ALA A 335 -54.35 2.04 6.45
C ALA A 335 -53.44 2.99 5.63
N GLY A 336 -52.28 2.51 5.19
CA GLY A 336 -51.34 3.27 4.35
C GLY A 336 -50.27 4.04 5.12
N GLU A 337 -50.24 3.88 6.44
CA GLU A 337 -49.34 4.59 7.35
C GLU A 337 -48.02 3.83 7.54
N LEU A 338 -46.94 4.59 7.70
CA LEU A 338 -45.62 4.10 8.11
C LEU A 338 -45.44 4.38 9.60
N THR A 339 -44.67 3.52 10.27
CA THR A 339 -44.29 3.68 11.68
C THR A 339 -42.78 3.80 11.82
N ALA A 340 -42.34 4.48 12.88
CA ALA A 340 -40.92 4.59 13.20
C ALA A 340 -40.27 3.20 13.39
N GLU A 341 -40.98 2.25 14.02
CA GLU A 341 -40.47 0.89 14.23
C GLU A 341 -40.25 0.14 12.90
N LEU A 342 -41.19 0.26 11.96
CA LEU A 342 -41.07 -0.35 10.64
C LEU A 342 -39.87 0.24 9.89
N LEU A 343 -39.77 1.57 9.83
CA LEU A 343 -38.68 2.25 9.14
C LEU A 343 -37.33 2.02 9.81
N GLN A 344 -37.29 1.86 11.14
CA GLN A 344 -36.07 1.50 11.86
C GLN A 344 -35.54 0.12 11.45
N LYS A 345 -36.40 -0.84 11.11
CA LYS A 345 -36.00 -2.18 10.64
C LYS A 345 -35.84 -2.26 9.11
N THR A 346 -36.18 -1.20 8.39
CA THR A 346 -36.12 -1.12 6.92
C THR A 346 -34.77 -0.56 6.47
N ASP A 347 -34.09 -1.28 5.59
CA ASP A 347 -32.82 -0.85 5.00
C ASP A 347 -33.03 0.01 3.76
N LEU A 348 -34.04 -0.34 2.95
CA LEU A 348 -34.38 0.35 1.71
C LEU A 348 -35.89 0.57 1.58
N LEU A 349 -36.30 1.81 1.34
CA LEU A 349 -37.66 2.20 0.98
C LEU A 349 -37.72 2.59 -0.49
N LEU A 350 -38.38 1.80 -1.32
CA LEU A 350 -38.64 2.09 -2.74
C LEU A 350 -40.05 2.66 -2.90
N MET A 351 -40.18 3.81 -3.58
CA MET A 351 -41.48 4.43 -3.86
C MET A 351 -41.59 4.99 -5.27
N ASP A 352 -42.78 4.95 -5.86
CA ASP A 352 -43.12 5.76 -7.02
C ASP A 352 -43.49 7.20 -6.62
N GLY A 353 -43.34 8.12 -7.57
CA GLY A 353 -43.59 9.53 -7.36
C GLY A 353 -44.98 9.85 -6.82
N ARG A 354 -46.02 9.25 -7.40
CA ARG A 354 -47.40 9.43 -6.93
C ARG A 354 -47.59 8.99 -5.48
N ALA A 355 -47.04 7.84 -5.09
CA ALA A 355 -47.14 7.34 -3.71
C ALA A 355 -46.48 8.30 -2.71
N PHE A 356 -45.35 8.91 -3.07
CA PHE A 356 -44.69 9.93 -2.25
C PHE A 356 -45.53 11.22 -2.17
N VAL A 357 -46.03 11.73 -3.29
CA VAL A 357 -46.81 12.99 -3.32
C VAL A 357 -48.07 12.89 -2.45
N GLN A 358 -48.80 11.78 -2.54
CA GLN A 358 -50.04 11.54 -1.79
C GLN A 358 -49.84 11.30 -0.29
N MET A 359 -48.60 11.07 0.15
CA MET A 359 -48.29 10.81 1.54
C MET A 359 -48.55 12.05 2.42
N PRO A 360 -49.21 11.91 3.58
CA PRO A 360 -49.41 13.01 4.53
C PRO A 360 -48.09 13.66 4.95
N LYS A 361 -48.14 14.92 5.37
CA LYS A 361 -46.94 15.69 5.76
C LYS A 361 -46.21 15.05 6.93
N GLU A 362 -46.93 14.53 7.91
CA GLU A 362 -46.40 13.85 9.09
C GLU A 362 -45.63 12.59 8.70
N GLN A 363 -46.13 11.85 7.71
CA GLN A 363 -45.50 10.64 7.18
C GLN A 363 -44.23 10.98 6.38
N LYS A 364 -44.22 12.09 5.63
CA LYS A 364 -43.00 12.60 4.96
C LYS A 364 -41.93 13.02 5.98
N GLN A 365 -42.30 13.68 7.07
CA GLN A 365 -41.39 14.03 8.16
C GLN A 365 -40.80 12.78 8.83
N LEU A 366 -41.63 11.77 9.09
CA LEU A 366 -41.17 10.49 9.66
C LEU A 366 -40.15 9.79 8.75
N VAL A 367 -40.35 9.82 7.43
CA VAL A 367 -39.35 9.32 6.46
C VAL A 367 -38.06 10.13 6.54
N GLU A 368 -38.14 11.46 6.61
CA GLU A 368 -36.96 12.33 6.77
C GLU A 368 -36.14 11.98 8.02
N GLU A 369 -36.82 11.83 9.17
CA GLU A 369 -36.19 11.46 10.43
C GLU A 369 -35.53 10.08 10.34
N SER A 370 -36.20 9.12 9.69
CA SER A 370 -35.68 7.78 9.48
C SER A 370 -34.47 7.76 8.55
N VAL A 371 -34.46 8.60 7.51
CA VAL A 371 -33.29 8.79 6.63
C VAL A 371 -32.12 9.36 7.42
N ASN A 372 -32.36 10.38 8.26
CA ASN A 372 -31.31 10.93 9.12
C ASN A 372 -30.68 9.85 10.04
N GLN A 373 -31.46 8.83 10.43
CA GLN A 373 -31.01 7.69 11.23
C GLN A 373 -30.39 6.53 10.43
N GLY A 374 -30.43 6.57 9.10
CA GLY A 374 -29.77 5.57 8.24
C GLY A 374 -30.64 4.94 7.17
N LEU A 375 -31.95 5.19 7.11
CA LEU A 375 -32.81 4.64 6.06
C LEU A 375 -32.34 5.08 4.67
N GLY A 376 -32.28 4.13 3.73
CA GLY A 376 -32.15 4.40 2.32
C GLY A 376 -33.51 4.59 1.65
N VAL A 377 -33.69 5.63 0.84
CA VAL A 377 -34.91 5.87 0.07
C VAL A 377 -34.56 5.96 -1.41
N LEU A 378 -35.27 5.20 -2.25
CA LEU A 378 -35.19 5.29 -3.70
C LEU A 378 -36.55 5.72 -4.26
N LEU A 379 -36.59 6.88 -4.91
CA LEU A 379 -37.77 7.44 -5.54
C LEU A 379 -37.67 7.31 -7.07
N ILE A 380 -38.70 6.74 -7.68
CA ILE A 380 -38.84 6.73 -9.14
C ILE A 380 -39.59 7.99 -9.56
N LEU A 381 -38.94 8.82 -10.37
CA LEU A 381 -39.49 10.07 -10.87
C LEU A 381 -40.55 9.80 -11.95
N ASP A 382 -41.77 10.27 -11.66
CA ASP A 382 -42.88 10.35 -12.60
C ASP A 382 -43.35 11.81 -12.74
N GLU A 383 -44.30 12.04 -13.65
CA GLU A 383 -44.89 13.36 -13.90
C GLU A 383 -45.49 13.99 -12.64
N THR A 384 -46.07 13.19 -11.74
CA THR A 384 -46.71 13.71 -10.53
C THR A 384 -45.68 14.23 -9.53
N LEU A 385 -44.57 13.53 -9.35
CA LEU A 385 -43.47 13.99 -8.51
C LEU A 385 -42.72 15.16 -9.16
N PHE A 386 -42.53 15.16 -10.48
CA PHE A 386 -41.97 16.32 -11.19
C PHE A 386 -42.76 17.59 -10.91
N ASN A 387 -44.08 17.56 -11.17
CA ASN A 387 -44.95 18.72 -10.92
C ASN A 387 -44.94 19.15 -9.46
N PHE A 388 -44.89 18.18 -8.53
CA PHE A 388 -44.76 18.47 -7.10
C PHE A 388 -43.46 19.20 -6.76
N LEU A 389 -42.32 18.80 -7.35
CA LEU A 389 -41.02 19.45 -7.15
C LEU A 389 -40.96 20.88 -7.70
N GLN A 390 -41.80 21.23 -8.67
CA GLN A 390 -41.91 22.61 -9.16
C GLN A 390 -42.72 23.54 -8.23
N THR A 391 -43.40 23.00 -7.22
CA THR A 391 -44.18 23.82 -6.29
C THR A 391 -43.28 24.44 -5.22
N GLU A 392 -43.51 25.70 -4.85
CA GLU A 392 -42.75 26.42 -3.81
C GLU A 392 -43.03 25.93 -2.37
N ASP A 393 -43.49 24.69 -2.17
CA ASP A 393 -43.76 24.15 -0.83
C ASP A 393 -42.45 23.91 -0.07
N THR A 394 -42.00 24.97 0.61
CA THR A 394 -40.81 25.03 1.45
C THR A 394 -40.73 23.94 2.53
N SER A 395 -41.84 23.27 2.86
CA SER A 395 -41.88 22.32 3.97
C SER A 395 -41.17 20.99 3.71
N LEU A 396 -40.79 20.69 2.47
CA LEU A 396 -40.04 19.48 2.08
C LEU A 396 -38.70 19.79 1.38
N SER A 397 -38.34 21.07 1.33
CA SER A 397 -37.09 21.57 0.74
C SER A 397 -35.81 20.97 1.35
N HIS A 398 -35.91 20.37 2.53
CA HIS A 398 -34.80 19.68 3.19
C HIS A 398 -34.62 18.23 2.73
N LEU A 399 -35.71 17.55 2.33
CA LEU A 399 -35.70 16.13 1.95
C LEU A 399 -35.30 15.92 0.48
N LEU A 400 -35.77 16.79 -0.42
CA LEU A 400 -35.52 16.67 -1.86
C LEU A 400 -34.81 17.94 -2.38
N ARG A 401 -33.47 17.94 -2.33
CA ARG A 401 -32.64 19.03 -2.88
C ARG A 401 -32.18 18.69 -4.30
N PHE A 402 -33.15 18.34 -5.13
CA PHE A 402 -32.96 18.02 -6.53
C PHE A 402 -33.62 19.11 -7.37
N ASP A 403 -32.83 19.70 -8.27
CA ASP A 403 -33.38 20.53 -9.33
C ASP A 403 -33.74 19.61 -10.49
N VAL A 404 -35.00 19.63 -10.89
CA VAL A 404 -35.49 18.80 -11.99
C VAL A 404 -36.06 19.69 -13.06
N THR A 405 -35.59 19.54 -14.30
CA THR A 405 -36.11 20.26 -15.47
C THR A 405 -36.57 19.27 -16.53
N GLU A 406 -37.50 19.68 -17.38
CA GLU A 406 -37.98 18.85 -18.49
C GLU A 406 -37.04 18.98 -19.70
N PHE A 407 -36.90 17.92 -20.51
CA PHE A 407 -36.24 18.05 -21.81
C PHE A 407 -37.02 19.02 -22.71
N ASP A 408 -36.31 19.60 -23.68
CA ASP A 408 -36.93 20.46 -24.67
C ASP A 408 -38.04 19.71 -25.46
N SER A 409 -39.13 20.42 -25.74
CA SER A 409 -40.46 19.86 -26.05
C SER A 409 -40.53 18.90 -27.25
N GLU A 410 -39.56 18.95 -28.17
CA GLU A 410 -39.49 18.03 -29.32
C GLU A 410 -39.02 16.62 -28.92
N LEU A 411 -38.19 16.49 -27.88
CA LEU A 411 -37.68 15.20 -27.38
C LEU A 411 -38.65 14.52 -26.41
N ALA A 412 -39.48 15.29 -25.69
CA ALA A 412 -40.48 14.77 -24.77
C ALA A 412 -41.62 13.99 -25.49
N GLN A 413 -41.86 14.25 -26.78
CA GLN A 413 -42.92 13.61 -27.58
C GLN A 413 -42.54 12.24 -28.15
N SER A 414 -41.24 11.97 -28.32
CA SER A 414 -40.71 10.66 -28.72
C SER A 414 -40.16 9.97 -27.48
N SER A 415 -40.59 8.75 -27.17
CA SER A 415 -40.06 7.96 -26.04
C SER A 415 -38.53 8.02 -25.99
N TYR A 416 -37.96 8.84 -25.09
CA TYR A 416 -36.53 9.09 -25.02
C TYR A 416 -35.84 7.79 -24.61
N GLN A 417 -35.12 7.19 -25.56
CA GLN A 417 -34.37 5.96 -25.34
C GLN A 417 -32.90 6.30 -25.16
N SER A 418 -32.30 5.81 -24.09
CA SER A 418 -30.87 6.00 -23.83
C SER A 418 -30.19 4.71 -23.42
N LEU A 419 -28.92 4.59 -23.81
CA LEU A 419 -27.98 3.69 -23.15
C LEU A 419 -27.65 4.27 -21.78
N ILE A 420 -27.53 3.40 -20.78
CA ILE A 420 -27.25 3.81 -19.41
C ILE A 420 -25.86 3.33 -19.04
N ASN A 421 -25.08 4.21 -18.41
CA ASN A 421 -23.74 3.94 -17.91
C ASN A 421 -23.69 4.17 -16.39
N TRP A 422 -23.06 3.25 -15.66
CA TRP A 422 -22.79 3.38 -14.23
C TRP A 422 -21.48 2.69 -13.84
N GLY A 423 -20.65 3.35 -13.03
CA GLY A 423 -19.45 2.74 -12.45
C GLY A 423 -18.50 2.09 -13.47
N GLY A 424 -18.47 2.60 -14.72
CA GLY A 424 -17.68 2.05 -15.83
C GLY A 424 -18.32 0.83 -16.52
N ASN A 425 -19.58 0.51 -16.22
CA ASN A 425 -20.40 -0.47 -16.95
C ASN A 425 -21.37 0.28 -17.86
N ALA A 426 -21.60 -0.24 -19.06
CA ALA A 426 -22.64 0.23 -19.96
C ALA A 426 -23.44 -0.97 -20.48
N VAL A 427 -24.69 -0.72 -20.88
CA VAL A 427 -25.54 -1.72 -21.54
C VAL A 427 -25.76 -1.28 -22.97
N ASP A 428 -25.44 -2.15 -23.92
CA ASP A 428 -25.64 -1.92 -25.35
C ASP A 428 -27.12 -2.04 -25.78
N PHE A 429 -28.05 -1.95 -24.83
CA PHE A 429 -29.49 -2.01 -25.04
C PHE A 429 -30.15 -0.76 -24.46
N PRO A 430 -30.65 0.16 -25.32
CA PRO A 430 -31.25 1.39 -24.85
C PRO A 430 -32.62 1.11 -24.24
N ILE A 431 -32.95 1.85 -23.19
CA ILE A 431 -34.25 1.78 -22.51
C ILE A 431 -34.93 3.15 -22.47
N PRO A 432 -36.27 3.18 -22.41
CA PRO A 432 -36.99 4.43 -22.13
C PRO A 432 -36.60 4.99 -20.76
N THR A 433 -36.26 6.28 -20.70
CA THR A 433 -36.13 7.02 -19.44
C THR A 433 -37.12 8.17 -19.40
N SER A 434 -37.51 8.60 -18.20
CA SER A 434 -38.39 9.76 -18.04
C SER A 434 -37.72 11.01 -18.65
N PRO A 435 -38.47 11.90 -19.30
CA PRO A 435 -37.92 13.04 -20.02
C PRO A 435 -37.57 14.21 -19.08
N TYR A 436 -36.79 13.92 -18.05
CA TYR A 436 -36.34 14.92 -17.07
C TYR A 436 -34.82 14.91 -16.93
N HIS A 437 -34.25 16.11 -16.84
CA HIS A 437 -32.89 16.33 -16.43
C HIS A 437 -32.82 16.46 -14.91
N LEU A 438 -31.87 15.73 -14.30
CA LEU A 438 -31.58 15.82 -12.89
C LEU A 438 -30.34 16.69 -12.66
N HIS A 439 -30.45 17.69 -11.80
CA HIS A 439 -29.36 18.54 -11.36
C HIS A 439 -29.33 18.63 -9.84
N SER A 440 -28.13 18.67 -9.25
CA SER A 440 -27.94 18.97 -7.84
C SER A 440 -26.49 19.37 -7.59
N GLU A 441 -26.28 20.37 -6.73
CA GLU A 441 -24.94 20.77 -6.29
C GLU A 441 -24.37 19.85 -5.20
N THR A 442 -25.21 19.03 -4.56
CA THR A 442 -24.85 18.28 -3.34
C THR A 442 -25.04 16.77 -3.45
N ALA A 443 -25.69 16.29 -4.50
CA ALA A 443 -25.94 14.88 -4.73
C ALA A 443 -24.92 14.27 -5.69
N ASP A 444 -24.55 13.02 -5.43
CA ASP A 444 -23.68 12.24 -6.31
C ASP A 444 -24.50 11.59 -7.42
N ALA A 445 -24.06 11.73 -8.67
CA ALA A 445 -24.67 11.02 -9.79
C ALA A 445 -24.19 9.56 -9.83
N LEU A 446 -25.14 8.62 -9.78
CA LEU A 446 -24.84 7.18 -9.76
C LEU A 446 -24.89 6.53 -11.15
N ALA A 447 -25.69 7.10 -12.05
CA ALA A 447 -25.84 6.62 -13.42
C ALA A 447 -26.08 7.79 -14.37
N TYR A 448 -25.63 7.62 -15.61
CA TYR A 448 -25.67 8.61 -16.68
C TYR A 448 -26.32 8.04 -17.93
N ASP A 449 -26.94 8.92 -18.70
CA ASP A 449 -27.37 8.62 -20.07
C ASP A 449 -26.18 8.67 -21.05
N ASN A 450 -26.42 8.36 -22.33
CA ASN A 450 -25.37 8.36 -23.35
C ASN A 450 -24.88 9.76 -23.76
N ARG A 451 -25.48 10.82 -23.20
CA ARG A 451 -25.10 12.22 -23.36
C ARG A 451 -24.47 12.79 -22.08
N GLU A 452 -24.11 11.92 -21.14
CA GLU A 452 -23.51 12.26 -19.84
C GLU A 452 -24.45 13.05 -18.90
N HIS A 453 -25.77 13.03 -19.13
CA HIS A 453 -26.72 13.59 -18.18
C HIS A 453 -26.99 12.61 -17.04
N PRO A 454 -27.05 13.07 -15.78
CA PRO A 454 -27.43 12.23 -14.65
C PRO A 454 -28.87 11.71 -14.79
N VAL A 455 -29.05 10.39 -14.68
CA VAL A 455 -30.36 9.72 -14.65
C VAL A 455 -30.69 9.16 -13.28
N VAL A 456 -29.70 9.06 -12.39
CA VAL A 456 -29.89 8.77 -10.98
C VAL A 456 -29.00 9.67 -10.15
N LEU A 457 -29.59 10.46 -9.25
CA LEU A 457 -28.88 11.24 -8.25
C LEU A 457 -29.08 10.62 -6.86
N ASN A 458 -28.04 10.62 -6.04
CA ASN A 458 -28.05 10.14 -4.67
C ASN A 458 -27.57 11.24 -3.72
N GLN A 459 -28.47 11.70 -2.86
CA GLN A 459 -28.18 12.70 -1.85
C GLN A 459 -27.99 12.01 -0.49
N LYS A 460 -26.89 12.32 0.19
CA LYS A 460 -26.70 11.89 1.57
C LYS A 460 -27.43 12.83 2.54
N LEU A 461 -28.21 12.27 3.46
CA LEU A 461 -28.92 13.02 4.50
C LEU A 461 -28.75 12.31 5.86
N GLY A 462 -28.06 12.96 6.79
CA GLY A 462 -27.66 12.33 8.06
C GLY A 462 -26.80 11.08 7.83
N LYS A 463 -27.25 9.94 8.36
CA LYS A 463 -26.63 8.62 8.14
C LYS A 463 -27.16 7.90 6.89
N GLY A 464 -28.32 8.29 6.38
CA GLY A 464 -28.99 7.63 5.26
C GLY A 464 -28.80 8.35 3.93
N HIS A 465 -29.59 7.91 2.95
CA HIS A 465 -29.50 8.31 1.56
C HIS A 465 -30.88 8.45 0.94
N ILE A 466 -31.03 9.42 0.04
CA ILE A 466 -32.23 9.59 -0.79
C ILE A 466 -31.75 9.66 -2.23
N ALA A 467 -32.18 8.71 -3.04
CA ALA A 467 -31.92 8.66 -4.46
C ALA A 467 -33.16 8.95 -5.28
N LEU A 468 -33.01 9.73 -6.35
CA LEU A 468 -34.02 10.02 -7.34
C LEU A 468 -33.59 9.43 -8.68
N SER A 469 -34.44 8.60 -9.27
CA SER A 469 -34.18 7.88 -10.53
C SER A 469 -35.20 8.25 -11.61
N THR A 470 -34.73 8.60 -12.80
CA THR A 470 -35.58 8.72 -14.01
C THR A 470 -35.77 7.38 -14.72
N ILE A 471 -35.09 6.33 -14.26
CA ILE A 471 -35.17 4.98 -14.84
C ILE A 471 -36.37 4.25 -14.26
N SER A 472 -37.36 3.98 -15.11
CA SER A 472 -38.62 3.31 -14.78
C SER A 472 -38.89 2.05 -15.62
N HIS A 473 -37.99 1.72 -16.55
CA HIS A 473 -38.13 0.64 -17.52
C HIS A 473 -36.89 -0.26 -17.60
N SER A 474 -36.12 -0.38 -16.52
CA SER A 474 -34.91 -1.22 -16.50
C SER A 474 -35.24 -2.70 -16.69
N TYR A 475 -36.47 -3.13 -16.35
CA TYR A 475 -36.95 -4.50 -16.63
C TYR A 475 -36.80 -4.92 -18.10
N GLN A 476 -36.78 -3.97 -19.04
CA GLN A 476 -36.60 -4.26 -20.46
C GLN A 476 -35.24 -4.90 -20.76
N TRP A 477 -34.20 -4.60 -19.97
CA TRP A 477 -32.92 -5.29 -20.07
C TRP A 477 -33.07 -6.79 -19.77
N LYS A 478 -33.80 -7.13 -18.69
CA LYS A 478 -34.07 -8.53 -18.34
C LYS A 478 -34.88 -9.23 -19.43
N THR A 479 -35.91 -8.59 -19.99
CA THR A 479 -36.71 -9.20 -21.08
C THR A 479 -35.97 -9.28 -22.41
N ALA A 480 -34.96 -8.43 -22.64
CA ALA A 480 -34.08 -8.48 -23.80
C ALA A 480 -32.90 -9.46 -23.67
N GLY A 481 -32.80 -10.18 -22.54
CA GLY A 481 -31.72 -11.15 -22.29
C GLY A 481 -30.47 -10.55 -21.63
N ALA A 482 -30.45 -9.25 -21.32
CA ALA A 482 -29.39 -8.58 -20.58
C ALA A 482 -29.62 -8.65 -19.05
N GLU A 483 -29.91 -9.85 -18.53
CA GLU A 483 -30.23 -10.08 -17.11
C GLU A 483 -29.07 -9.73 -16.17
N LEU A 484 -27.82 -10.02 -16.59
CA LEU A 484 -26.63 -9.65 -15.82
C LEU A 484 -26.52 -8.14 -15.62
N SER A 485 -26.75 -7.36 -16.68
CA SER A 485 -26.73 -5.90 -16.65
C SER A 485 -27.81 -5.33 -15.74
N TYR A 486 -29.03 -5.89 -15.83
CA TYR A 486 -30.12 -5.54 -14.92
C TYR A 486 -29.75 -5.77 -13.46
N GLY A 487 -29.20 -6.95 -13.14
CA GLY A 487 -28.78 -7.28 -11.78
C GLY A 487 -27.65 -6.39 -11.28
N GLN A 488 -26.66 -6.08 -12.12
CA GLN A 488 -25.54 -5.20 -11.78
C GLN A 488 -25.98 -3.76 -11.54
N PHE A 489 -26.94 -3.25 -12.31
CA PHE A 489 -27.50 -1.93 -12.12
C PHE A 489 -28.21 -1.82 -10.76
N TRP A 490 -29.12 -2.76 -10.46
CA TRP A 490 -29.86 -2.78 -9.20
C TRP A 490 -28.95 -3.05 -8.00
N GLN A 491 -27.96 -3.93 -8.14
CA GLN A 491 -26.94 -4.14 -7.11
C GLN A 491 -26.17 -2.87 -6.82
N MET A 492 -25.76 -2.12 -7.85
CA MET A 492 -25.09 -0.83 -7.68
C MET A 492 -26.00 0.14 -6.93
N LEU A 493 -27.24 0.36 -7.39
CA LEU A 493 -28.18 1.28 -6.74
C LEU A 493 -28.43 0.92 -5.28
N VAL A 494 -28.79 -0.33 -5.00
CA VAL A 494 -29.07 -0.80 -3.64
C VAL A 494 -27.84 -0.66 -2.76
N SER A 495 -26.63 -0.98 -3.24
CA SER A 495 -25.39 -0.84 -2.45
C SER A 495 -25.03 0.61 -2.08
N GLN A 496 -25.48 1.58 -2.89
CA GLN A 496 -25.21 3.01 -2.66
C GLN A 496 -26.30 3.70 -1.85
N VAL A 497 -27.53 3.19 -1.89
CA VAL A 497 -28.71 3.85 -1.31
C VAL A 497 -29.19 3.17 -0.04
N ALA A 498 -29.18 1.83 0.04
CA ALA A 498 -29.67 1.12 1.21
C ALA A 498 -28.86 1.48 2.47
N ARG A 499 -29.50 1.32 3.62
CA ARG A 499 -28.89 1.55 4.93
C ARG A 499 -27.55 0.84 5.02
N ARG A 500 -26.49 1.60 5.28
CA ARG A 500 -25.20 1.02 5.61
C ARG A 500 -25.25 0.51 7.05
N SER A 501 -24.83 -0.73 7.23
CA SER A 501 -24.68 -1.31 8.55
C SER A 501 -23.71 -0.45 9.39
N ASP A 502 -24.20 0.10 10.48
CA ASP A 502 -23.38 0.76 11.52
C ASP A 502 -22.62 -0.29 12.38
N LYS A 503 -22.67 -1.59 12.03
CA LYS A 503 -21.98 -2.64 12.78
C LYS A 503 -20.46 -2.45 12.74
N ASN A 504 -19.80 -2.98 13.77
CA ASN A 504 -18.36 -3.15 13.82
C ASN A 504 -17.91 -3.91 12.57
N ARG A 505 -16.97 -3.35 11.80
CA ARG A 505 -16.57 -3.90 10.50
C ARG A 505 -15.08 -3.77 10.23
N TRP A 506 -14.54 -4.69 9.48
CA TRP A 506 -13.18 -4.60 8.95
C TRP A 506 -13.06 -3.52 7.89
N LEU A 507 -11.87 -2.92 7.80
CA LEU A 507 -11.53 -2.06 6.68
C LEU A 507 -11.31 -2.90 5.42
N GLU A 508 -11.82 -2.42 4.29
CA GLU A 508 -11.56 -3.03 2.99
C GLU A 508 -10.05 -3.09 2.69
N GLN A 509 -9.62 -4.17 2.05
CA GLN A 509 -8.22 -4.39 1.78
C GLN A 509 -7.73 -3.65 0.54
N PRO A 510 -6.49 -3.13 0.54
CA PRO A 510 -5.94 -2.46 -0.64
C PRO A 510 -5.88 -3.39 -1.85
N ARG A 511 -6.33 -2.89 -3.01
CA ARG A 511 -6.37 -3.67 -4.27
C ARG A 511 -4.97 -4.05 -4.77
N ASN A 512 -3.99 -3.20 -4.52
CA ASN A 512 -2.59 -3.33 -4.93
C ASN A 512 -1.72 -4.14 -3.94
N GLN A 513 -2.30 -4.66 -2.85
CA GLN A 513 -1.56 -5.41 -1.86
C GLN A 513 -1.69 -6.91 -2.10
N SER A 514 -0.54 -7.58 -2.22
CA SER A 514 -0.43 -9.04 -2.21
C SER A 514 0.02 -9.51 -0.83
N TYR A 515 -0.57 -10.60 -0.33
CA TYR A 515 -0.23 -11.18 0.97
C TYR A 515 0.64 -12.42 0.77
N SER A 516 1.77 -12.52 1.45
CA SER A 516 2.75 -13.61 1.32
C SER A 516 3.20 -14.10 2.68
N VAL A 517 3.67 -15.35 2.74
CA VAL A 517 4.13 -15.98 3.98
C VAL A 517 5.33 -15.21 4.58
N GLY A 518 5.35 -15.08 5.90
CA GLY A 518 6.46 -14.47 6.65
C GLY A 518 6.48 -12.94 6.65
N VAL A 519 5.54 -12.28 5.97
CA VAL A 519 5.45 -10.81 5.94
C VAL A 519 4.44 -10.32 6.98
N ASN A 520 4.82 -9.33 7.79
CA ASN A 520 3.88 -8.68 8.70
C ASN A 520 2.91 -7.81 7.91
N TYR A 521 1.62 -7.89 8.20
CA TYR A 521 0.56 -7.09 7.58
C TYR A 521 -0.27 -6.39 8.65
N ARG A 522 -0.72 -5.17 8.37
CA ARG A 522 -1.58 -4.41 9.29
C ARG A 522 -3.01 -4.54 8.80
N LEU A 523 -3.91 -4.95 9.69
CA LEU A 523 -5.35 -4.95 9.45
C LEU A 523 -6.01 -4.04 10.46
N CYS A 524 -7.07 -3.37 10.04
CA CYS A 524 -7.82 -2.45 10.87
C CYS A 524 -9.32 -2.75 10.77
N ALA A 525 -10.02 -2.52 11.86
CA ALA A 525 -11.47 -2.58 11.94
C ALA A 525 -11.99 -1.29 12.58
N LYS A 526 -13.17 -0.86 12.14
CA LYS A 526 -13.94 0.16 12.82
C LYS A 526 -14.79 -0.51 13.89
N VAL A 527 -14.72 0.01 15.11
CA VAL A 527 -15.37 -0.53 16.28
C VAL A 527 -16.00 0.63 17.06
N ASP A 528 -17.27 0.49 17.42
CA ASP A 528 -18.02 1.54 18.09
C ASP A 528 -17.86 1.51 19.62
N ASN A 529 -17.60 0.34 20.23
CA ASN A 529 -17.52 0.17 21.69
C ASN A 529 -16.32 -0.66 22.17
N GLU A 530 -15.86 -0.39 23.39
CA GLU A 530 -14.90 -1.20 24.14
C GLU A 530 -15.55 -2.54 24.54
N GLY A 531 -14.96 -3.67 24.13
CA GLY A 531 -15.50 -5.03 24.38
C GLY A 531 -15.51 -5.95 23.16
N ASN A 532 -15.15 -5.43 21.99
CA ASN A 532 -14.96 -6.23 20.79
C ASN A 532 -13.68 -7.06 20.86
N THR A 533 -13.77 -8.29 20.39
CA THR A 533 -12.65 -9.22 20.27
C THR A 533 -12.43 -9.55 18.81
N ALA A 534 -11.18 -9.74 18.41
CA ALA A 534 -10.84 -10.21 17.09
C ALA A 534 -10.00 -11.49 17.19
N ASN A 535 -10.28 -12.42 16.29
CA ASN A 535 -9.46 -13.61 16.09
C ASN A 535 -9.31 -13.87 14.59
N TYR A 536 -8.37 -14.73 14.23
CA TYR A 536 -8.30 -15.25 12.87
C TYR A 536 -8.16 -16.77 12.85
N LEU A 537 -8.74 -17.39 11.82
CA LEU A 537 -8.52 -18.79 11.48
C LEU A 537 -7.39 -18.90 10.46
N THR A 538 -6.46 -19.81 10.73
CA THR A 538 -5.43 -20.20 9.77
C THR A 538 -6.02 -21.11 8.68
N PRO A 539 -5.28 -21.35 7.57
CA PRO A 539 -5.69 -22.32 6.55
C PRO A 539 -5.90 -23.75 7.07
N THR A 540 -5.36 -24.08 8.25
CA THR A 540 -5.56 -25.38 8.91
C THR A 540 -6.74 -25.38 9.89
N GLY A 541 -7.51 -24.29 9.97
CA GLY A 541 -8.64 -24.14 10.89
C GLY A 541 -8.23 -23.82 12.34
N THR A 542 -6.96 -23.50 12.60
CA THR A 542 -6.51 -23.12 13.94
C THR A 542 -6.92 -21.68 14.23
N GLN A 543 -7.59 -21.44 15.35
CA GLN A 543 -7.94 -20.10 15.80
C GLN A 543 -6.79 -19.47 16.58
N ILE A 544 -6.47 -18.22 16.26
CA ILE A 544 -5.45 -17.42 16.95
C ILE A 544 -6.04 -16.05 17.28
N ASP A 545 -5.83 -15.59 18.51
CA ASP A 545 -6.29 -14.27 18.95
C ASP A 545 -5.57 -13.16 18.18
N PHE A 546 -6.32 -12.15 17.77
CA PHE A 546 -5.81 -11.01 17.01
C PHE A 546 -5.82 -9.76 17.88
N ALA A 547 -4.66 -9.47 18.48
CA ALA A 547 -4.50 -8.28 19.31
C ALA A 547 -4.58 -7.01 18.45
N MET A 548 -5.54 -6.14 18.75
CA MET A 548 -5.71 -4.84 18.09
C MET A 548 -5.57 -3.71 19.12
N THR A 549 -5.01 -2.59 18.68
CA THR A 549 -4.85 -1.38 19.47
C THR A 549 -5.50 -0.19 18.76
N VAL A 550 -6.01 0.78 19.52
CA VAL A 550 -6.59 2.01 18.97
C VAL A 550 -5.58 2.72 18.06
N ALA A 551 -6.02 3.13 16.88
CA ALA A 551 -5.23 3.94 15.96
C ALA A 551 -5.19 5.41 16.44
N ASN A 552 -4.01 6.03 16.44
CA ASN A 552 -3.78 7.37 17.01
C ASN A 552 -4.59 8.53 16.39
N ILE A 553 -5.33 8.30 15.29
CA ILE A 553 -6.00 9.36 14.51
C ILE A 553 -7.49 9.44 14.84
N ASP A 554 -8.15 8.32 15.14
CA ASP A 554 -9.58 8.25 15.42
C ASP A 554 -9.85 7.05 16.34
N LYS A 555 -10.49 7.33 17.49
CA LYS A 555 -10.74 6.36 18.56
C LYS A 555 -11.65 5.20 18.14
N SER A 556 -12.34 5.31 17.01
CA SER A 556 -13.18 4.24 16.45
C SER A 556 -12.40 3.20 15.63
N TRP A 557 -11.11 3.41 15.35
CA TRP A 557 -10.31 2.46 14.58
C TRP A 557 -9.37 1.65 15.46
N TYR A 558 -9.41 0.34 15.31
CA TYR A 558 -8.54 -0.61 15.99
C TYR A 558 -7.73 -1.36 14.95
N CYS A 559 -6.41 -1.41 15.13
CA CYS A 559 -5.52 -2.09 14.19
C CYS A 559 -4.63 -3.11 14.89
N GLY A 560 -4.40 -4.24 14.24
CA GLY A 560 -3.47 -5.27 14.67
C GLY A 560 -2.49 -5.63 13.56
N TYR A 561 -1.44 -6.38 13.92
CA TYR A 561 -0.47 -6.92 12.97
C TYR A 561 -0.56 -8.44 12.92
N PHE A 562 -0.62 -9.01 11.72
CA PHE A 562 -0.57 -10.45 11.52
C PHE A 562 0.63 -10.84 10.67
N GLN A 563 1.29 -11.94 11.02
CA GLN A 563 2.34 -12.57 10.23
C GLN A 563 1.89 -13.97 9.82
N PRO A 564 1.53 -14.21 8.55
CA PRO A 564 1.06 -15.52 8.13
C PRO A 564 2.25 -16.49 8.03
N THR A 565 2.05 -17.71 8.52
CA THR A 565 3.08 -18.76 8.55
C THR A 565 2.88 -19.82 7.47
N LYS A 566 1.70 -19.86 6.85
CA LYS A 566 1.31 -20.79 5.78
C LYS A 566 0.58 -20.04 4.67
N ALA A 567 0.69 -20.54 3.45
CA ALA A 567 -0.13 -20.07 2.34
C ALA A 567 -1.55 -20.64 2.45
N GLY A 568 -2.54 -19.92 1.93
CA GLY A 568 -3.95 -20.31 1.92
C GLY A 568 -4.88 -19.21 2.45
N TRP A 569 -6.15 -19.55 2.58
CA TRP A 569 -7.19 -18.66 3.10
C TRP A 569 -7.10 -18.48 4.61
N TYR A 570 -7.07 -17.23 5.03
CA TYR A 570 -7.24 -16.81 6.41
C TYR A 570 -8.60 -16.13 6.56
N GLN A 571 -9.30 -16.39 7.66
CA GLN A 571 -10.55 -15.71 8.00
C GLN A 571 -10.32 -14.87 9.25
N PHE A 572 -10.50 -13.56 9.17
CA PHE A 572 -10.49 -12.67 10.32
C PHE A 572 -11.93 -12.44 10.76
N ARG A 573 -12.20 -12.61 12.05
CA ARG A 573 -13.53 -12.49 12.65
C ARG A 573 -13.50 -11.41 13.71
N LEU A 574 -14.49 -10.51 13.64
CA LEU A 574 -14.75 -9.49 14.62
C LEU A 574 -16.01 -9.88 15.39
N SER A 575 -15.93 -9.92 16.71
CA SER A 575 -17.02 -10.41 17.55
C SER A 575 -17.30 -9.49 18.74
N GLU A 576 -18.57 -9.24 19.00
CA GLU A 576 -19.06 -8.52 20.18
C GLU A 576 -19.82 -9.51 21.06
N LYS A 577 -19.44 -9.65 22.34
CA LYS A 577 -20.08 -10.59 23.28
C LYS A 577 -20.21 -12.04 22.74
N SER A 578 -19.23 -12.49 21.95
CA SER A 578 -19.19 -13.79 21.26
C SER A 578 -20.13 -13.96 20.05
N GLU A 579 -20.81 -12.90 19.63
CA GLU A 579 -21.58 -12.87 18.39
C GLU A 579 -20.73 -12.29 17.25
N LEU A 580 -20.70 -12.97 16.10
CA LEU A 580 -19.95 -12.52 14.92
C LEU A 580 -20.60 -11.25 14.35
N GLN A 581 -19.84 -10.15 14.35
CA GLN A 581 -20.28 -8.87 13.80
C GLN A 581 -19.89 -8.74 12.33
N ASP A 582 -18.66 -9.14 12.01
CA ASP A 582 -18.12 -9.08 10.64
C ASP A 582 -16.96 -10.07 10.45
N SER A 583 -16.72 -10.47 9.20
CA SER A 583 -15.57 -11.28 8.83
C SER A 583 -15.02 -10.94 7.46
N ILE A 584 -13.69 -10.87 7.36
CA ILE A 584 -12.99 -10.75 6.08
C ILE A 584 -12.13 -11.98 5.81
N TYR A 585 -11.91 -12.26 4.54
CA TYR A 585 -11.08 -13.38 4.10
C TYR A 585 -9.92 -12.89 3.25
N LEU A 586 -8.72 -13.36 3.60
CA LEU A 586 -7.48 -12.98 2.93
C LEU A 586 -6.79 -14.23 2.42
N TYR A 587 -6.44 -14.24 1.15
CA TYR A 587 -5.59 -15.30 0.61
C TYR A 587 -4.12 -14.91 0.74
N VAL A 588 -3.36 -15.74 1.46
CA VAL A 588 -1.91 -15.62 1.56
C VAL A 588 -1.27 -16.51 0.50
N ASN A 589 -0.54 -15.87 -0.40
CA ASN A 589 0.20 -16.50 -1.47
C ASN A 589 1.41 -17.28 -0.95
N SER A 590 1.81 -18.28 -1.73
CA SER A 590 3.05 -18.99 -1.48
C SER A 590 4.26 -18.14 -1.84
N ASP A 591 5.43 -18.58 -1.40
CA ASP A 591 6.71 -17.92 -1.69
C ASP A 591 7.06 -17.90 -3.19
N ARG A 592 6.37 -18.68 -4.04
CA ARG A 592 6.60 -18.76 -5.50
C ARG A 592 5.61 -17.95 -6.33
N ASP A 593 4.51 -17.52 -5.73
CA ASP A 593 3.53 -16.71 -6.44
C ASP A 593 3.98 -15.25 -6.45
N TRP A 594 3.70 -14.55 -7.53
CA TRP A 594 3.95 -13.12 -7.73
C TRP A 594 5.42 -12.71 -7.55
N MET A 595 6.36 -13.59 -7.93
CA MET A 595 7.80 -13.34 -7.74
C MET A 595 8.27 -12.05 -8.42
N MET A 596 7.85 -11.83 -9.66
CA MET A 596 8.25 -10.65 -10.43
C MET A 596 7.64 -9.35 -9.89
N ALA A 597 6.38 -9.39 -9.46
CA ALA A 597 5.75 -8.26 -8.78
C ALA A 597 6.43 -7.93 -7.45
N ASN A 598 6.78 -8.93 -6.65
CA ASN A 598 7.50 -8.75 -5.39
C ASN A 598 8.92 -8.20 -5.61
N ALA A 599 9.63 -8.70 -6.63
CA ALA A 599 10.95 -8.18 -7.01
C ALA A 599 10.87 -6.69 -7.39
N LYS A 600 9.87 -6.30 -8.21
CA LYS A 600 9.64 -4.91 -8.59
C LYS A 600 9.34 -4.01 -7.39
N LEU A 601 8.51 -4.45 -6.45
CA LEU A 601 8.22 -3.70 -5.22
C LEU A 601 9.49 -3.46 -4.37
N ASN A 602 10.35 -4.48 -4.23
CA ASN A 602 11.60 -4.35 -3.49
C ASN A 602 12.60 -3.42 -4.20
N HIS A 603 12.66 -3.45 -5.53
CA HIS A 603 13.44 -2.51 -6.34
C HIS A 603 13.01 -1.07 -6.06
N ASP A 604 11.70 -0.80 -6.16
CA ASP A 604 11.16 0.54 -6.01
C ASP A 604 11.38 1.09 -4.59
N ALA A 605 11.17 0.26 -3.57
CA ALA A 605 11.40 0.65 -2.17
C ALA A 605 12.89 0.97 -1.92
N THR A 606 13.78 0.13 -2.45
CA THR A 606 15.23 0.31 -2.32
C THR A 606 15.73 1.54 -3.08
N LEU A 607 15.26 1.77 -4.30
CA LEU A 607 15.58 2.97 -5.07
C LEU A 607 15.08 4.24 -4.39
N SER A 608 13.90 4.18 -3.77
CA SER A 608 13.36 5.29 -2.97
C SER A 608 14.27 5.59 -1.78
N ARG A 609 14.79 4.56 -1.09
CA ARG A 609 15.75 4.76 0.01
C ARG A 609 17.07 5.35 -0.47
N VAL A 610 17.64 4.87 -1.57
CA VAL A 610 18.89 5.40 -2.15
C VAL A 610 18.78 6.90 -2.43
N LYS A 611 17.64 7.37 -2.96
CA LYS A 611 17.40 8.81 -3.21
C LYS A 611 17.41 9.67 -1.94
N THR A 612 17.00 9.10 -0.81
CA THR A 612 16.94 9.79 0.50
C THR A 612 18.19 9.61 1.36
N SER A 613 19.11 8.73 0.95
CA SER A 613 20.35 8.48 1.68
C SER A 613 21.33 9.60 1.37
N GLU A 614 21.84 10.30 2.40
CA GLU A 614 22.92 11.26 2.20
C GLU A 614 24.13 10.53 1.60
N LYS A 615 24.74 11.11 0.55
CA LYS A 615 26.02 10.65 0.03
C LYS A 615 27.04 10.78 1.14
N SER A 616 27.27 9.71 1.90
CA SER A 616 28.48 9.57 2.71
C SER A 616 29.64 9.45 1.72
N GLU A 617 30.19 10.58 1.30
CA GLU A 617 31.43 10.60 0.53
C GLU A 617 32.51 9.96 1.39
N ASN A 618 33.26 9.05 0.77
CA ASN A 618 34.41 8.36 1.34
C ASN A 618 35.47 9.39 1.75
N THR A 619 35.34 9.99 2.93
CA THR A 619 36.40 10.79 3.53
C THR A 619 37.53 9.84 3.92
N PRO A 620 38.75 9.99 3.37
CA PRO A 620 39.86 9.12 3.68
C PRO A 620 40.15 9.18 5.19
N SER A 621 40.20 8.01 5.83
CA SER A 621 40.53 7.88 7.25
C SER A 621 42.03 7.69 7.38
N TYR A 622 42.69 8.54 8.17
CA TYR A 622 44.13 8.49 8.39
C TYR A 622 44.47 7.83 9.73
N LYS A 623 45.56 7.06 9.78
CA LYS A 623 46.11 6.48 11.01
C LYS A 623 47.48 7.09 11.33
N PRO A 624 47.81 7.38 12.61
CA PRO A 624 49.14 7.86 12.98
C PRO A 624 50.21 6.83 12.61
N PHE A 625 51.27 7.30 11.94
CA PHE A 625 52.42 6.49 11.57
C PHE A 625 53.25 6.07 12.79
N ASN A 626 53.76 4.84 12.78
CA ASN A 626 54.63 4.36 13.86
C ASN A 626 56.00 5.05 13.79
N LYS A 627 56.26 5.99 14.71
CA LYS A 627 57.50 6.78 14.79
C LYS A 627 58.68 6.05 15.46
N LEU A 628 58.48 4.85 15.99
CA LEU A 628 59.50 4.07 16.70
C LEU A 628 60.81 3.82 15.90
N PRO A 629 60.80 3.43 14.61
CA PRO A 629 62.04 3.26 13.84
C PRO A 629 62.84 4.56 13.68
N ILE A 630 62.16 5.70 13.55
CA ILE A 630 62.80 7.02 13.48
C ILE A 630 63.47 7.34 14.82
N GLY A 631 62.79 7.03 15.94
CA GLY A 631 63.34 7.16 17.28
C GLY A 631 64.58 6.28 17.52
N LEU A 632 64.58 5.03 17.07
CA LEU A 632 65.74 4.14 17.17
C LEU A 632 66.93 4.65 16.34
N LEU A 633 66.68 5.20 15.16
CA LEU A 633 67.72 5.79 14.31
C LEU A 633 68.34 7.04 14.95
N LEU A 634 67.51 7.88 15.61
CA LEU A 634 68.00 9.01 16.40
C LEU A 634 68.91 8.57 17.55
N ILE A 635 68.50 7.54 18.30
CA ILE A 635 69.31 6.99 19.40
C ILE A 635 70.65 6.47 18.87
N ALA A 636 70.66 5.78 17.73
CA ALA A 636 71.89 5.32 17.09
C ALA A 636 72.82 6.48 16.69
N CYS A 637 72.27 7.56 16.12
CA CYS A 637 73.04 8.78 15.79
C CYS A 637 73.65 9.43 17.03
N LEU A 638 72.86 9.60 18.11
CA LEU A 638 73.33 10.18 19.37
C LEU A 638 74.37 9.29 20.07
N ALA A 639 74.18 7.97 20.05
CA ALA A 639 75.16 7.01 20.56
C ALA A 639 76.48 7.08 19.78
N GLY A 640 76.43 7.19 18.45
CA GLY A 640 77.61 7.38 17.60
C GLY A 640 78.38 8.65 17.94
N LEU A 641 77.67 9.78 18.11
CA LEU A 641 78.26 11.05 18.55
C LEU A 641 78.85 10.97 19.96
N TRP A 642 78.22 10.23 20.87
CA TRP A 642 78.72 10.03 22.23
C TRP A 642 79.96 9.16 22.28
N ILE A 643 79.99 8.05 21.54
CA ILE A 643 81.17 7.17 21.43
C ILE A 643 82.34 7.94 20.82
N GLU A 644 82.09 8.74 19.78
CA GLU A 644 83.08 9.63 19.19
C GLU A 644 83.69 10.58 20.23
N ARG A 645 82.87 11.11 21.13
CA ARG A 645 83.34 12.01 22.19
C ARG A 645 84.08 11.27 23.30
N ARG A 646 83.61 10.09 23.71
CA ARG A 646 84.13 9.32 24.85
C ARG A 646 85.49 8.70 24.56
N ASN A 647 85.68 8.10 23.38
CA ASN A 647 86.91 7.38 23.05
C ASN A 647 88.15 8.29 22.91
N TRP A 648 87.99 9.61 23.00
CA TRP A 648 89.05 10.58 22.76
C TRP A 648 89.18 11.64 23.87
N MET A 649 88.52 11.42 25.02
CA MET A 649 88.84 12.10 26.30
C MET A 649 89.77 11.25 27.19
N ARG A 650 90.14 10.06 26.73
CA ARG A 650 91.37 9.35 27.12
C ARG A 650 92.43 9.65 26.06
#